data_AF-A0A642VE26-F1
#
_entry.id   AF-A0A642VE26-F1
#
_cell.length_a   1.000
_cell.length_b   1.000
_cell.length_c   1.000
_cell.angle_alpha   90.00
_cell.angle_beta   90.00
_cell.angle_gamma   90.00
#
_symmetry.space_group_name_H-M   'P 1'
#
loop_
_entity.id
_entity.type
_entity.pdbx_description
1 polymer ?
#
loop_
_entity_poly.entity_id
_entity_poly.type
_entity_poly.pdbx_seq_one_letter_code
_entity_poly.pdbx_strand_id
1 'polypeptide(L)'
;MIADGIKLAVENPVTSLALSPVIALIAYVVINEFIRYNARIPGFAGPSGWIMFGNIPDIRVNAAEKYRQWSKKFGDIFQIQLGNIPILVVNSAEYASKVFISNSHATISRPMFYTFHKVVSSTAGFTIGTSPYEESLKRRRKAAASALNRPQVQSYVPHIDLETKEFIKDAFEIGEQGKKPVNPIKIIQRLSLNLSLTLNWGTRLDSVNDPLFDEITEVEDYVSKFRSTTGNMQDYVPLLRLNPLSGQNRLAAEMRARRDVYLTRMNKELDERIEKKTYKPCIQANVLLDPEAKLNATELMSISLTMVSGGLDTITTLVLWALPLLATRPDIQEKAYSAIREHFSKEEVLCDPIEDQKCTYVQALVREFLRVYTPLRLALPKTAEEDFVLDGKKIPKGTTIFLNSWACNNDPKVFKNPEEFNPDRFVEKMSTPVYTYGYGSRMCAGYMLANRELYILFMRIISAFEIVKAHDVDVNPLTGCSDPKSLVSMPHEYKCDGDSPKCGNCQKANAECTFDKEFRRGSNDPGVSKYIESLESQVASLKEALKQQQQQQQQNGGANAEFPDIAGLLPGVDKYYIGSTSGVSIVQAIHESMTVDISKDELYLPPGGPQTNEPAANETDTKETDASLVEFYFRKCHSRYPVLHRFYFNDVLKKKDEDLGYWDSFLKNVVLAIGARYKELMEKKTTKDPNVFYQRARAYLSKARFGNLQYAQACMLCALYTHRAKTHSSGPTVWHLTGMAMRSAVKIGLHRKQKVDRDQDPYEMEFQKRLFWSIYLLDRLLGHVLGRPFSIPEHDIDVQLPVDADSDCSDMELLHNLRLAQKQGQEFQGGGLTTMTSVIHMCKLRRIESEIQAAFYAVNASPFAMPNVERPLAQQLEDWLAALPSRQELEAFKRHDEGYDYFLLAYYRARRLLLAPRFNELNSFDASTYPIFHEYVRISGGICQAYKALYESSLLTFSPVALQTIFISGLSLAYCTWLDKEAAGPNAVMDISACLEILSVLAERWSNAHKYRNVFKELVDYLFDENSGSVSKSAPDPNIFRTLPADWCINISPMDFSLWDISGPPELATFNAISNAQLSIRRGLAGPQECKGWRPTILHQKFVSGGMPTEPRARGVGSPFVEASQSHGGAGAGPLQILTQVWFSGARPSPPGLASLEAMSESLFVEASQSHESAGGCTPAILRMISAAPED
;
A
#
# COMPACT_ATOMS: atom_id res chain seq x y z
N MET A 1 6.01 -40.76 45.50
CA MET A 1 7.09 -40.13 44.70
C MET A 1 7.54 -38.77 45.25
N ILE A 2 6.74 -37.70 45.21
CA ILE A 2 7.23 -36.35 45.60
C ILE A 2 7.70 -36.31 47.06
N ALA A 3 6.93 -36.91 47.99
CA ALA A 3 7.32 -36.99 49.40
C ALA A 3 8.64 -37.76 49.61
N ASP A 4 8.84 -38.85 48.88
CA ASP A 4 10.04 -39.69 48.95
C ASP A 4 11.26 -38.97 48.35
N GLY A 5 11.07 -38.19 47.28
CA GLY A 5 12.10 -37.34 46.69
C GLY A 5 12.53 -36.20 47.62
N ILE A 6 11.58 -35.58 48.33
CA ILE A 6 11.88 -34.61 49.39
C ILE A 6 12.66 -35.28 50.52
N LYS A 7 12.27 -36.48 50.93
CA LYS A 7 12.96 -37.25 51.98
C LYS A 7 14.40 -37.60 51.60
N LEU A 8 14.61 -38.12 50.39
CA LEU A 8 15.94 -38.41 49.83
C LEU A 8 16.80 -37.14 49.72
N ALA A 9 16.20 -35.99 49.39
CA ALA A 9 16.89 -34.71 49.31
C ALA A 9 17.35 -34.18 50.68
N VAL A 10 16.58 -34.43 51.74
CA VAL A 10 16.97 -34.15 53.13
C VAL A 10 18.04 -35.13 53.63
N GLU A 11 17.95 -36.40 53.26
CA GLU A 11 18.91 -37.45 53.63
C GLU A 11 20.27 -37.30 52.91
N ASN A 12 20.30 -36.74 51.68
CA ASN A 12 21.52 -36.59 50.86
C ASN A 12 21.65 -35.17 50.24
N PRO A 13 21.92 -34.13 51.04
CA PRO A 13 21.86 -32.74 50.58
C PRO A 13 22.92 -32.38 49.53
N VAL A 14 24.17 -32.86 49.67
CA VAL A 14 25.26 -32.55 48.71
C VAL A 14 24.97 -33.17 47.34
N THR A 15 24.59 -34.45 47.31
CA THR A 15 24.22 -35.18 46.10
C THR A 15 23.01 -34.55 45.41
N SER A 16 22.03 -34.10 46.19
CA SER A 16 20.81 -33.46 45.68
C SER A 16 21.06 -32.06 45.14
N LEU A 17 21.95 -31.28 45.78
CA LEU A 17 22.41 -30.00 45.26
C LEU A 17 23.14 -30.19 43.92
N ALA A 18 24.01 -31.19 43.80
CA ALA A 18 24.74 -31.52 42.58
C ALA A 18 23.84 -32.04 41.44
N LEU A 19 22.78 -32.79 41.76
CA LEU A 19 21.80 -33.27 40.77
C LEU A 19 20.75 -32.21 40.36
N SER A 20 20.53 -31.18 41.19
CA SER A 20 19.51 -30.16 40.95
C SER A 20 19.60 -29.45 39.57
N PRO A 21 20.78 -29.12 39.00
CA PRO A 21 20.85 -28.48 37.68
C PRO A 21 20.51 -29.46 36.55
N VAL A 22 20.86 -30.74 36.71
CA VAL A 22 20.55 -31.81 35.75
C VAL A 22 19.04 -32.08 35.72
N ILE A 23 18.42 -32.17 36.89
CA ILE A 23 16.96 -32.34 37.03
C ILE A 23 16.24 -31.11 36.45
N ALA A 24 16.71 -29.89 36.75
CA ALA A 24 16.15 -28.66 36.19
C ALA A 24 16.27 -28.60 34.66
N LEU A 25 17.40 -29.03 34.08
CA LEU A 25 17.61 -29.10 32.64
C LEU A 25 16.68 -30.14 31.98
N ILE A 26 16.56 -31.34 32.56
CA ILE A 26 15.65 -32.38 32.05
C ILE A 26 14.19 -31.91 32.12
N ALA A 27 13.78 -31.34 33.25
CA ALA A 27 12.44 -30.77 33.41
C ALA A 27 12.18 -29.64 32.40
N TYR A 28 13.14 -28.74 32.20
CA TYR A 28 13.06 -27.70 31.17
C TYR A 28 12.89 -28.29 29.77
N VAL A 29 13.71 -29.28 29.37
CA VAL A 29 13.59 -29.93 28.05
C VAL A 29 12.21 -30.59 27.88
N VAL A 30 11.73 -31.36 28.85
CA VAL A 30 10.42 -32.04 28.76
C VAL A 30 9.27 -31.03 28.68
N ILE A 31 9.28 -29.97 29.51
CA ILE A 31 8.28 -28.89 29.47
C ILE A 31 8.35 -28.14 28.12
N ASN A 32 9.56 -27.86 27.63
CA ASN A 32 9.78 -27.16 26.37
C ASN A 32 9.27 -27.99 25.18
N GLU A 33 9.55 -29.29 25.11
CA GLU A 33 9.02 -30.17 24.07
C GLU A 33 7.49 -30.29 24.13
N PHE A 34 6.89 -30.34 25.32
CA PHE A 34 5.42 -30.33 25.48
C PHE A 34 4.81 -29.01 24.95
N ILE A 35 5.41 -27.86 25.27
CA ILE A 35 5.00 -26.56 24.73
C ILE A 35 5.14 -26.53 23.21
N ARG A 36 6.27 -27.00 22.65
CA ARG A 36 6.51 -27.06 21.19
C ARG A 36 5.50 -27.95 20.48
N TYR A 37 5.15 -29.10 21.04
CA TYR A 37 4.15 -30.00 20.48
C TYR A 37 2.77 -29.30 20.41
N ASN A 38 2.34 -28.67 21.50
CA ASN A 38 1.06 -27.96 21.58
C ASN A 38 1.02 -26.67 20.75
N ALA A 39 2.18 -26.11 20.38
CA ALA A 39 2.28 -24.93 19.52
C ALA A 39 2.15 -25.26 18.01
N ARG A 40 2.20 -26.53 17.59
CA ARG A 40 2.09 -26.90 16.17
C ARG A 40 0.71 -26.57 15.60
N ILE A 41 0.68 -26.14 14.34
CA ILE A 41 -0.54 -25.64 13.69
C ILE A 41 -1.43 -26.84 13.30
N PRO A 42 -2.68 -26.95 13.78
CA PRO A 42 -3.54 -28.08 13.45
C PRO A 42 -3.82 -28.21 11.94
N GLY A 43 -3.90 -29.44 11.44
CA GLY A 43 -4.28 -29.75 10.05
C GLY A 43 -3.20 -29.54 8.97
N PHE A 44 -2.04 -28.96 9.30
CA PHE A 44 -0.90 -28.85 8.37
C PHE A 44 0.11 -29.99 8.58
N ALA A 45 0.49 -30.64 7.48
CA ALA A 45 1.56 -31.64 7.48
C ALA A 45 2.94 -30.96 7.62
N GLY A 46 3.98 -31.77 7.84
CA GLY A 46 5.35 -31.28 7.90
C GLY A 46 6.33 -32.33 8.42
N PRO A 47 7.65 -32.06 8.38
CA PRO A 47 8.64 -32.93 8.99
C PRO A 47 8.50 -33.01 10.53
N SER A 48 9.01 -34.11 11.08
CA SER A 48 9.39 -34.20 12.50
C SER A 48 10.58 -33.26 12.74
N GLY A 49 10.65 -32.68 13.94
CA GLY A 49 11.77 -31.82 14.32
C GLY A 49 12.62 -32.47 15.42
N TRP A 50 13.89 -32.09 15.49
CA TRP A 50 14.79 -32.50 16.57
C TRP A 50 14.36 -31.91 17.92
N ILE A 51 14.69 -32.59 19.02
CA ILE A 51 14.53 -32.08 20.40
C ILE A 51 15.30 -30.76 20.54
N MET A 52 14.72 -29.77 21.22
CA MET A 52 15.14 -28.36 21.34
C MET A 52 15.27 -27.56 20.04
N PHE A 53 15.90 -28.10 18.99
CA PHE A 53 16.29 -27.35 17.78
C PHE A 53 15.26 -27.41 16.65
N GLY A 54 14.46 -28.47 16.59
CA GLY A 54 13.44 -28.64 15.55
C GLY A 54 14.09 -28.93 14.21
N ASN A 55 13.64 -28.28 13.15
CA ASN A 55 14.15 -28.46 11.80
C ASN A 55 15.38 -27.59 11.47
N ILE A 56 15.92 -26.84 12.44
CA ILE A 56 17.14 -26.03 12.25
C ILE A 56 18.31 -26.85 11.68
N PRO A 57 18.62 -28.09 12.16
CA PRO A 57 19.71 -28.89 11.59
C PRO A 57 19.48 -29.24 10.11
N ASP A 58 18.27 -29.67 9.77
CA ASP A 58 17.90 -30.18 8.45
C ASP A 58 18.02 -29.15 7.31
N ILE A 59 17.97 -27.86 7.66
CA ILE A 59 17.95 -26.72 6.73
C ILE A 59 19.28 -25.97 6.64
N ARG A 60 20.32 -26.35 7.40
CA ARG A 60 21.57 -25.56 7.52
C ARG A 60 22.36 -25.38 6.22
N VAL A 61 22.17 -26.27 5.24
CA VAL A 61 22.88 -26.20 3.95
C VAL A 61 22.26 -25.16 3.02
N ASN A 62 20.96 -25.26 2.74
CA ASN A 62 20.19 -24.30 1.95
C ASN A 62 18.70 -24.47 2.28
N ALA A 63 18.15 -23.57 3.09
CA ALA A 63 16.79 -23.70 3.59
C ALA A 63 15.71 -23.52 2.51
N ALA A 64 15.90 -22.58 1.58
CA ALA A 64 14.93 -22.31 0.53
C ALA A 64 14.76 -23.51 -0.42
N GLU A 65 15.87 -24.16 -0.78
CA GLU A 65 15.81 -25.39 -1.57
C GLU A 65 15.29 -26.58 -0.74
N LYS A 66 15.68 -26.71 0.55
CA LYS A 66 15.15 -27.75 1.42
C LYS A 66 13.64 -27.67 1.56
N TYR A 67 13.07 -26.47 1.67
CA TYR A 67 11.63 -26.28 1.70
C TYR A 67 10.94 -26.63 0.37
N ARG A 68 11.56 -26.31 -0.78
CA ARG A 68 11.07 -26.71 -2.12
C ARG A 68 11.14 -28.23 -2.35
N GLN A 69 12.08 -28.91 -1.71
CA GLN A 69 12.14 -30.38 -1.69
C GLN A 69 11.07 -30.98 -0.77
N TRP A 70 10.82 -30.35 0.38
CA TRP A 70 9.78 -30.78 1.32
C TRP A 70 8.35 -30.52 0.83
N SER A 71 8.09 -29.49 0.02
CA SER A 71 6.74 -29.28 -0.53
C SER A 71 6.29 -30.43 -1.43
N LYS A 72 7.23 -31.07 -2.16
CA LYS A 72 6.96 -32.31 -2.93
C LYS A 72 6.49 -33.50 -2.07
N LYS A 73 6.72 -33.47 -0.75
CA LYS A 73 6.32 -34.53 0.21
C LYS A 73 5.15 -34.13 1.11
N PHE A 74 5.05 -32.86 1.50
CA PHE A 74 4.07 -32.37 2.48
C PHE A 74 3.01 -31.41 1.90
N GLY A 75 3.09 -31.11 0.60
CA GLY A 75 2.23 -30.16 -0.12
C GLY A 75 2.86 -28.78 -0.30
N ASP A 76 2.32 -27.98 -1.23
CA ASP A 76 2.79 -26.62 -1.55
C ASP A 76 2.83 -25.66 -0.34
N ILE A 77 2.05 -25.97 0.71
CA ILE A 77 2.11 -25.31 2.01
C ILE A 77 2.15 -26.34 3.15
N PHE A 78 3.13 -26.19 4.05
CA PHE A 78 3.36 -27.12 5.17
C PHE A 78 3.98 -26.39 6.37
N GLN A 79 3.97 -27.01 7.56
CA GLN A 79 4.56 -26.44 8.78
C GLN A 79 5.93 -27.04 9.12
N ILE A 80 6.81 -26.23 9.70
CA ILE A 80 8.09 -26.63 10.31
C ILE A 80 8.18 -26.09 11.73
N GLN A 81 9.15 -26.58 12.50
CA GLN A 81 9.43 -26.08 13.84
C GLN A 81 10.87 -25.54 13.88
N LEU A 82 11.10 -24.23 14.03
CA LEU A 82 12.45 -23.67 14.23
C LEU A 82 12.65 -23.32 15.70
N GLY A 83 13.45 -24.12 16.41
CA GLY A 83 13.57 -24.02 17.86
C GLY A 83 12.19 -24.08 18.52
N ASN A 84 11.83 -23.03 19.27
CA ASN A 84 10.52 -22.92 19.93
C ASN A 84 9.40 -22.32 19.04
N ILE A 85 9.69 -21.90 17.80
CA ILE A 85 8.72 -21.20 16.94
C ILE A 85 8.16 -22.13 15.85
N PRO A 86 6.84 -22.37 15.78
CA PRO A 86 6.19 -23.02 14.65
C PRO A 86 6.09 -22.04 13.46
N ILE A 87 6.36 -22.52 12.25
CA ILE A 87 6.40 -21.69 11.03
C ILE A 87 5.66 -22.37 9.89
N LEU A 88 4.77 -21.64 9.22
CA LEU A 88 4.08 -22.08 8.01
C LEU A 88 4.88 -21.63 6.77
N VAL A 89 5.22 -22.55 5.87
CA VAL A 89 6.06 -22.27 4.70
C VAL A 89 5.26 -22.39 3.41
N VAL A 90 5.18 -21.31 2.65
CA VAL A 90 4.48 -21.19 1.37
C VAL A 90 5.47 -21.36 0.22
N ASN A 91 5.25 -22.34 -0.67
CA ASN A 91 6.20 -22.73 -1.72
C ASN A 91 5.67 -22.67 -3.17
N SER A 92 4.40 -22.30 -3.41
CA SER A 92 3.86 -22.14 -4.78
C SER A 92 3.13 -20.81 -4.98
N ALA A 93 3.03 -20.38 -6.23
CA ALA A 93 2.41 -19.12 -6.64
C ALA A 93 0.92 -19.04 -6.25
N GLU A 94 0.24 -20.18 -6.29
CA GLU A 94 -1.16 -20.34 -5.88
C GLU A 94 -1.34 -20.01 -4.39
N TYR A 95 -0.56 -20.66 -3.51
CA TYR A 95 -0.63 -20.40 -2.07
C TYR A 95 -0.05 -19.04 -1.69
N ALA A 96 0.94 -18.51 -2.41
CA ALA A 96 1.38 -17.12 -2.24
C ALA A 96 0.22 -16.14 -2.46
N SER A 97 -0.65 -16.43 -3.43
CA SER A 97 -1.85 -15.62 -3.69
C SER A 97 -2.92 -15.80 -2.61
N LYS A 98 -3.31 -17.04 -2.29
CA LYS A 98 -4.27 -17.34 -1.22
C LYS A 98 -3.86 -16.73 0.13
N VAL A 99 -2.58 -16.80 0.50
CA VAL A 99 -2.10 -16.36 1.82
C VAL A 99 -1.77 -14.87 1.86
N PHE A 100 -1.19 -14.28 0.81
CA PHE A 100 -0.69 -12.89 0.87
C PHE A 100 -1.52 -11.86 0.09
N ILE A 101 -2.47 -12.29 -0.74
CA ILE A 101 -3.45 -11.40 -1.40
C ILE A 101 -4.82 -11.56 -0.74
N SER A 102 -5.40 -12.77 -0.76
CA SER A 102 -6.74 -13.02 -0.21
C SER A 102 -6.79 -12.82 1.31
N ASN A 103 -5.70 -13.15 2.02
CA ASN A 103 -5.53 -12.90 3.47
C ASN A 103 -4.50 -11.78 3.73
N SER A 104 -4.54 -10.70 2.95
CA SER A 104 -3.55 -9.61 2.98
C SER A 104 -3.62 -8.67 4.20
N HIS A 105 -4.75 -8.63 4.89
CA HIS A 105 -4.90 -7.98 6.21
C HIS A 105 -4.23 -8.85 7.28
N ALA A 106 -4.70 -10.09 7.48
CA ALA A 106 -4.12 -11.07 8.40
C ALA A 106 -2.60 -11.20 8.28
N THR A 107 -2.04 -11.17 7.06
CA THR A 107 -0.59 -11.38 6.83
C THR A 107 0.23 -10.10 6.63
N ILE A 108 -0.24 -8.96 7.15
CA ILE A 108 0.44 -7.65 7.03
C ILE A 108 1.58 -7.43 8.05
N SER A 109 1.60 -8.19 9.14
CA SER A 109 2.53 -7.98 10.27
C SER A 109 3.87 -8.70 10.09
N ARG A 110 4.82 -8.44 11.01
CA ARG A 110 6.19 -9.00 11.00
C ARG A 110 6.57 -9.54 12.39
N PRO A 111 7.32 -10.65 12.49
CA PRO A 111 7.79 -11.15 13.76
C PRO A 111 8.96 -10.32 14.30
N MET A 112 9.10 -10.33 15.63
CA MET A 112 10.19 -9.69 16.36
C MET A 112 11.22 -10.75 16.77
N PHE A 113 12.44 -10.65 16.25
CA PHE A 113 13.55 -11.55 16.56
C PHE A 113 14.48 -10.92 17.61
N TYR A 114 15.09 -11.74 18.45
CA TYR A 114 15.87 -11.26 19.60
C TYR A 114 17.09 -10.45 19.16
N THR A 115 17.93 -11.01 18.29
CA THR A 115 19.22 -10.42 17.93
C THR A 115 19.03 -9.12 17.15
N PHE A 116 18.24 -9.16 16.08
CA PHE A 116 18.06 -7.97 15.25
C PHE A 116 17.24 -6.87 15.95
N HIS A 117 16.12 -7.20 16.58
CA HIS A 117 15.21 -6.18 17.13
C HIS A 117 15.52 -5.79 18.59
N LYS A 118 16.16 -6.64 19.42
CA LYS A 118 16.56 -6.27 20.80
C LYS A 118 18.02 -5.86 20.93
N VAL A 119 18.94 -6.37 20.10
CA VAL A 119 20.36 -5.99 20.15
C VAL A 119 20.70 -4.94 19.08
N VAL A 120 20.60 -5.29 17.80
CA VAL A 120 21.09 -4.45 16.68
C VAL A 120 20.28 -3.16 16.51
N SER A 121 18.95 -3.23 16.57
CA SER A 121 18.06 -2.09 16.27
C SER A 121 17.59 -1.33 17.51
N SER A 122 18.33 -1.43 18.63
CA SER A 122 17.95 -0.83 19.92
C SER A 122 18.09 0.70 19.99
N THR A 123 18.81 1.32 19.05
CA THR A 123 19.03 2.76 18.93
C THR A 123 18.29 3.38 17.74
N ALA A 124 18.67 3.01 16.51
CA ALA A 124 18.17 3.60 15.26
C ALA A 124 16.76 3.14 14.84
N GLY A 125 16.10 2.30 15.65
CA GLY A 125 14.77 1.75 15.37
C GLY A 125 14.74 0.67 14.28
N PHE A 126 13.58 0.04 14.09
CA PHE A 126 13.41 -1.06 13.12
C PHE A 126 13.18 -0.51 11.70
N THR A 127 13.73 -1.15 10.66
CA THR A 127 13.44 -0.79 9.26
C THR A 127 11.98 -1.08 8.89
N ILE A 128 11.43 -0.40 7.87
CA ILE A 128 10.07 -0.62 7.35
C ILE A 128 9.85 -2.08 6.91
N GLY A 129 10.92 -2.74 6.44
CA GLY A 129 10.90 -4.16 6.07
C GLY A 129 10.62 -5.09 7.25
N THR A 130 11.19 -4.77 8.43
CA THR A 130 11.22 -5.63 9.63
C THR A 130 10.27 -5.21 10.75
N SER A 131 9.62 -4.04 10.68
CA SER A 131 8.65 -3.58 11.70
C SER A 131 7.33 -4.38 11.71
N PRO A 132 6.75 -4.65 12.89
CA PRO A 132 5.36 -5.08 13.05
C PRO A 132 4.34 -4.06 12.52
N TYR A 133 3.06 -4.44 12.45
CA TYR A 133 2.00 -3.58 11.94
C TYR A 133 1.46 -2.61 13.00
N GLU A 134 2.11 -1.45 13.09
CA GLU A 134 1.83 -0.38 14.08
C GLU A 134 1.62 0.98 13.37
N GLU A 135 1.04 1.96 14.05
CA GLU A 135 0.89 3.33 13.53
C GLU A 135 2.21 3.97 13.07
N SER A 136 3.31 3.70 13.78
CA SER A 136 4.64 4.12 13.36
C SER A 136 5.03 3.55 11.98
N LEU A 137 4.72 2.28 11.73
CA LEU A 137 4.96 1.68 10.43
C LEU A 137 4.03 2.29 9.37
N LYS A 138 2.76 2.56 9.67
CA LYS A 138 1.83 3.20 8.73
C LYS A 138 2.38 4.57 8.28
N ARG A 139 2.81 5.42 9.22
CA ARG A 139 3.46 6.72 8.92
C ARG A 139 4.73 6.56 8.07
N ARG A 140 5.68 5.74 8.52
CA ARG A 140 6.95 5.51 7.80
C ARG A 140 6.75 4.91 6.40
N ARG A 141 5.81 3.96 6.24
CA ARG A 141 5.50 3.36 4.93
C ARG A 141 4.79 4.37 4.01
N LYS A 142 3.95 5.27 4.53
CA LYS A 142 3.37 6.39 3.75
C LYS A 142 4.47 7.32 3.23
N ALA A 143 5.39 7.77 4.09
CA ALA A 143 6.49 8.65 3.71
C ALA A 143 7.47 8.00 2.71
N ALA A 144 7.83 6.72 2.91
CA ALA A 144 8.63 5.97 1.95
C ALA A 144 7.89 5.76 0.61
N ALA A 145 6.57 5.58 0.61
CA ALA A 145 5.77 5.46 -0.61
C ALA A 145 5.64 6.81 -1.36
N SER A 146 5.62 7.95 -0.67
CA SER A 146 5.69 9.26 -1.32
C SER A 146 7.08 9.56 -1.92
N ALA A 147 8.15 9.00 -1.37
CA ALA A 147 9.51 9.09 -1.92
C ALA A 147 9.78 8.10 -3.07
N LEU A 148 9.10 6.94 -3.11
CA LEU A 148 9.37 5.86 -4.07
C LEU A 148 8.27 5.66 -5.13
N ASN A 149 7.35 6.61 -5.27
CA ASN A 149 6.33 6.58 -6.33
C ASN A 149 6.92 6.89 -7.72
N ARG A 150 6.17 6.58 -8.79
CA ARG A 150 6.63 6.75 -10.18
C ARG A 150 7.12 8.18 -10.51
N PRO A 151 6.44 9.27 -10.09
CA PRO A 151 6.98 10.63 -10.23
C PRO A 151 8.35 10.86 -9.58
N GLN A 152 8.58 10.38 -8.36
CA GLN A 152 9.88 10.55 -7.69
C GLN A 152 10.96 9.62 -8.25
N VAL A 153 10.61 8.39 -8.64
CA VAL A 153 11.56 7.52 -9.36
C VAL A 153 12.00 8.16 -10.68
N GLN A 154 11.13 8.92 -11.36
CA GLN A 154 11.52 9.71 -12.54
C GLN A 154 12.41 10.91 -12.16
N SER A 155 12.17 11.60 -11.03
CA SER A 155 13.02 12.70 -10.56
C SER A 155 14.41 12.22 -10.13
N TYR A 156 14.56 10.94 -9.77
CA TYR A 156 15.83 10.30 -9.40
C TYR A 156 16.64 9.78 -10.59
N VAL A 157 16.11 9.78 -11.82
CA VAL A 157 16.84 9.35 -13.03
C VAL A 157 18.20 10.04 -13.22
N PRO A 158 18.39 11.35 -12.95
CA PRO A 158 19.73 11.98 -13.02
C PRO A 158 20.74 11.43 -12.00
N HIS A 159 20.30 10.88 -10.87
CA HIS A 159 21.19 10.23 -9.91
C HIS A 159 21.56 8.81 -10.38
N ILE A 160 20.59 8.06 -10.91
CA ILE A 160 20.86 6.77 -11.56
C ILE A 160 21.81 6.95 -12.74
N ASP A 161 21.63 8.01 -13.55
CA ASP A 161 22.50 8.37 -14.65
C ASP A 161 23.95 8.61 -14.20
N LEU A 162 24.14 9.38 -13.11
CA LEU A 162 25.46 9.67 -12.56
C LEU A 162 26.15 8.41 -12.03
N GLU A 163 25.49 7.64 -11.15
CA GLU A 163 26.15 6.47 -10.55
C GLU A 163 26.41 5.37 -11.59
N THR A 164 25.52 5.16 -12.56
CA THR A 164 25.76 4.17 -13.64
C THR A 164 26.85 4.63 -14.62
N LYS A 165 27.09 5.95 -14.78
CA LYS A 165 28.26 6.47 -15.52
C LYS A 165 29.56 6.26 -14.75
N GLU A 166 29.58 6.56 -13.45
CA GLU A 166 30.73 6.30 -12.58
C GLU A 166 31.05 4.81 -12.49
N PHE A 167 30.04 3.92 -12.49
CA PHE A 167 30.24 2.46 -12.58
C PHE A 167 30.98 2.04 -13.87
N ILE A 168 30.53 2.52 -15.04
CA ILE A 168 31.16 2.20 -16.33
C ILE A 168 32.58 2.74 -16.40
N LYS A 169 32.81 3.96 -15.87
CA LYS A 169 34.12 4.57 -15.76
C LYS A 169 35.06 3.77 -14.84
N ASP A 170 34.63 3.45 -13.62
CA ASP A 170 35.42 2.65 -12.67
C ASP A 170 35.80 1.30 -13.30
N ALA A 171 34.88 0.63 -13.99
CA ALA A 171 35.15 -0.63 -14.69
C ALA A 171 36.18 -0.48 -15.83
N PHE A 172 36.08 0.60 -16.62
CA PHE A 172 37.01 0.91 -17.72
C PHE A 172 38.42 1.25 -17.23
N GLU A 173 38.52 2.04 -16.15
CA GLU A 173 39.77 2.47 -15.53
C GLU A 173 40.46 1.31 -14.78
N ILE A 174 39.73 0.58 -13.91
CA ILE A 174 40.29 -0.52 -13.11
C ILE A 174 40.65 -1.74 -13.98
N GLY A 175 39.86 -2.00 -15.03
CA GLY A 175 40.12 -3.07 -16.00
C GLY A 175 41.15 -2.73 -17.07
N GLU A 176 41.77 -1.55 -17.00
CA GLU A 176 42.79 -1.07 -17.95
C GLU A 176 42.34 -1.23 -19.42
N GLN A 177 41.10 -0.81 -19.70
CA GLN A 177 40.43 -0.94 -21.01
C GLN A 177 40.19 -2.40 -21.46
N GLY A 178 39.98 -3.32 -20.51
CA GLY A 178 39.76 -4.75 -20.75
C GLY A 178 41.03 -5.60 -20.76
N LYS A 179 42.22 -5.00 -20.58
CA LYS A 179 43.50 -5.73 -20.49
C LYS A 179 43.65 -6.52 -19.19
N LYS A 180 42.84 -6.21 -18.19
CA LYS A 180 42.95 -6.74 -16.83
C LYS A 180 41.56 -7.16 -16.33
N PRO A 181 41.44 -8.33 -15.66
CA PRO A 181 40.19 -8.71 -15.01
C PRO A 181 39.81 -7.72 -13.91
N VAL A 182 38.52 -7.64 -13.60
CA VAL A 182 37.98 -6.78 -12.53
C VAL A 182 37.07 -7.62 -11.64
N ASN A 183 37.32 -7.61 -10.33
CA ASN A 183 36.29 -8.02 -9.35
C ASN A 183 35.34 -6.83 -9.14
N PRO A 184 34.07 -6.92 -9.57
CA PRO A 184 33.18 -5.77 -9.60
C PRO A 184 32.53 -5.45 -8.24
N ILE A 185 32.77 -6.23 -7.17
CA ILE A 185 32.01 -6.10 -5.92
C ILE A 185 32.01 -4.69 -5.34
N LYS A 186 33.19 -4.05 -5.20
CA LYS A 186 33.29 -2.68 -4.67
C LYS A 186 32.65 -1.63 -5.57
N ILE A 187 32.71 -1.78 -6.90
CA ILE A 187 32.12 -0.79 -7.83
C ILE A 187 30.59 -0.91 -7.90
N ILE A 188 30.02 -2.12 -7.77
CA ILE A 188 28.57 -2.29 -7.62
C ILE A 188 28.10 -1.78 -6.24
N GLN A 189 28.85 -2.04 -5.17
CA GLN A 189 28.55 -1.50 -3.86
C GLN A 189 28.61 0.04 -3.85
N ARG A 190 29.58 0.67 -4.55
CA ARG A 190 29.67 2.14 -4.70
C ARG A 190 28.46 2.70 -5.44
N LEU A 191 28.03 2.08 -6.54
CA LEU A 191 26.80 2.43 -7.27
C LEU A 191 25.59 2.53 -6.33
N SER A 192 25.23 1.42 -5.68
CA SER A 192 23.97 1.35 -4.91
C SER A 192 24.08 2.02 -3.53
N LEU A 193 25.28 2.14 -2.95
CA LEU A 193 25.49 2.97 -1.75
C LEU A 193 25.40 4.45 -2.09
N ASN A 194 26.05 4.96 -3.14
CA ASN A 194 25.98 6.39 -3.50
C ASN A 194 24.57 6.81 -3.90
N LEU A 195 23.82 5.97 -4.61
CA LEU A 195 22.40 6.23 -4.89
C LEU A 195 21.61 6.33 -3.57
N SER A 196 21.83 5.39 -2.63
CA SER A 196 21.18 5.41 -1.31
C SER A 196 21.56 6.66 -0.49
N LEU A 197 22.84 7.05 -0.46
CA LEU A 197 23.32 8.21 0.29
C LEU A 197 22.83 9.53 -0.34
N THR A 198 22.76 9.60 -1.67
CA THR A 198 22.24 10.77 -2.39
C THR A 198 20.77 10.96 -2.08
N LEU A 199 19.97 9.90 -2.19
CA LEU A 199 18.52 9.99 -1.98
C LEU A 199 18.14 10.30 -0.54
N ASN A 200 18.94 9.91 0.47
CA ASN A 200 18.58 10.12 1.88
C ASN A 200 19.25 11.34 2.53
N TRP A 201 20.53 11.58 2.29
CA TRP A 201 21.31 12.68 2.89
C TRP A 201 21.87 13.70 1.88
N GLY A 202 21.57 13.57 0.59
CA GLY A 202 22.09 14.46 -0.46
C GLY A 202 23.62 14.45 -0.55
N THR A 203 24.25 13.31 -0.23
CA THR A 203 25.71 13.14 -0.15
C THR A 203 26.19 11.90 -0.91
N ARG A 204 27.48 11.81 -1.22
CA ARG A 204 28.12 10.74 -2.00
C ARG A 204 29.51 10.43 -1.44
N LEU A 205 30.03 9.25 -1.74
CA LEU A 205 31.41 8.84 -1.50
C LEU A 205 32.17 8.87 -2.84
N ASP A 206 33.28 9.60 -2.86
CA ASP A 206 33.99 9.88 -4.12
C ASP A 206 34.81 8.69 -4.63
N SER A 207 35.16 7.71 -3.78
CA SER A 207 35.99 6.55 -4.16
C SER A 207 35.61 5.25 -3.44
N VAL A 208 35.88 4.10 -4.07
CA VAL A 208 35.86 2.75 -3.45
C VAL A 208 36.93 2.54 -2.37
N ASN A 209 37.86 3.51 -2.23
CA ASN A 209 38.94 3.51 -1.24
C ASN A 209 38.69 4.51 -0.08
N ASP A 210 37.49 5.08 0.02
CA ASP A 210 37.09 5.91 1.17
C ASP A 210 36.95 5.02 2.43
N PRO A 211 37.61 5.32 3.57
CA PRO A 211 37.43 4.56 4.80
C PRO A 211 35.97 4.45 5.27
N LEU A 212 35.11 5.42 4.94
CA LEU A 212 33.68 5.38 5.24
C LEU A 212 32.91 4.41 4.32
N PHE A 213 33.40 4.15 3.11
CA PHE A 213 32.83 3.14 2.21
C PHE A 213 33.02 1.73 2.77
N ASP A 214 34.25 1.41 3.21
CA ASP A 214 34.56 0.11 3.81
C ASP A 214 33.88 -0.07 5.19
N GLU A 215 33.81 0.99 6.01
CA GLU A 215 33.07 0.97 7.28
C GLU A 215 31.57 0.66 7.09
N ILE A 216 30.90 1.33 6.15
CA ILE A 216 29.46 1.12 5.91
C ILE A 216 29.21 -0.27 5.32
N THR A 217 30.01 -0.71 4.35
CA THR A 217 29.80 -2.00 3.67
C THR A 217 30.07 -3.19 4.60
N GLU A 218 31.09 -3.15 5.46
CA GLU A 218 31.33 -4.20 6.46
C GLU A 218 30.19 -4.27 7.50
N VAL A 219 29.76 -3.11 8.01
CA VAL A 219 28.74 -3.03 9.07
C VAL A 219 27.36 -3.44 8.56
N GLU A 220 26.96 -3.01 7.36
CA GLU A 220 25.67 -3.42 6.78
C GLU A 220 25.63 -4.92 6.41
N ASP A 221 26.75 -5.53 5.97
CA ASP A 221 26.84 -6.98 5.74
C ASP A 221 26.59 -7.80 7.02
N TYR A 222 27.27 -7.48 8.12
CA TYR A 222 26.99 -8.12 9.41
C TYR A 222 25.54 -7.87 9.88
N VAL A 223 25.03 -6.66 9.69
CA VAL A 223 23.63 -6.31 9.99
C VAL A 223 22.63 -7.11 9.13
N SER A 224 22.98 -7.44 7.89
CA SER A 224 22.20 -8.30 6.99
C SER A 224 22.21 -9.75 7.47
N LYS A 225 23.38 -10.27 7.86
CA LYS A 225 23.55 -11.59 8.49
C LYS A 225 22.75 -11.73 9.80
N PHE A 226 22.68 -10.69 10.63
CA PHE A 226 21.83 -10.68 11.83
C PHE A 226 20.32 -10.68 11.55
N ARG A 227 19.87 -10.37 10.32
CA ARG A 227 18.47 -10.49 9.89
C ARG A 227 18.14 -11.81 9.20
N SER A 228 19.13 -12.69 8.99
CA SER A 228 18.88 -14.00 8.37
C SER A 228 17.91 -14.83 9.19
N THR A 229 16.91 -15.38 8.50
CA THR A 229 15.89 -16.25 9.07
C THR A 229 16.40 -17.64 9.44
N THR A 230 17.61 -18.03 9.03
CA THR A 230 18.14 -19.40 9.18
C THR A 230 19.59 -19.48 9.65
N GLY A 231 20.37 -18.40 9.51
CA GLY A 231 21.71 -18.30 10.10
C GLY A 231 21.67 -18.29 11.62
N ASN A 232 20.70 -17.56 12.20
CA ASN A 232 20.72 -17.16 13.60
C ASN A 232 19.90 -18.08 14.54
N MET A 233 20.58 -18.89 15.36
CA MET A 233 19.90 -19.85 16.24
C MET A 233 19.30 -19.24 17.52
N GLN A 234 19.93 -18.20 18.11
CA GLN A 234 19.48 -17.67 19.40
C GLN A 234 18.14 -16.92 19.30
N ASP A 235 17.71 -16.56 18.10
CA ASP A 235 16.36 -16.02 17.87
C ASP A 235 15.29 -17.10 18.11
N TYR A 236 15.59 -18.36 17.81
CA TYR A 236 14.67 -19.51 17.91
C TYR A 236 14.84 -20.36 19.18
N VAL A 237 16.05 -20.45 19.73
CA VAL A 237 16.40 -21.29 20.89
C VAL A 237 16.85 -20.40 22.05
N PRO A 238 15.96 -20.09 23.03
CA PRO A 238 16.24 -19.08 24.06
C PRO A 238 17.47 -19.34 24.93
N LEU A 239 17.81 -20.61 25.21
CA LEU A 239 18.99 -20.96 26.02
C LEU A 239 20.30 -20.42 25.44
N LEU A 240 20.42 -20.30 24.11
CA LEU A 240 21.64 -19.82 23.47
C LEU A 240 21.93 -18.33 23.79
N ARG A 241 20.90 -17.55 24.16
CA ARG A 241 21.04 -16.15 24.58
C ARG A 241 21.77 -16.00 25.92
N LEU A 242 21.78 -17.06 26.74
CA LEU A 242 22.45 -17.11 28.04
C LEU A 242 23.91 -17.57 27.95
N ASN A 243 24.39 -17.99 26.77
CA ASN A 243 25.73 -18.55 26.61
C ASN A 243 26.82 -17.46 26.69
N PRO A 244 27.63 -17.39 27.77
CA PRO A 244 28.66 -16.35 27.93
C PRO A 244 29.83 -16.52 26.95
N LEU A 245 29.99 -17.71 26.35
CA LEU A 245 30.99 -18.00 25.32
C LEU A 245 30.51 -17.54 23.93
N SER A 246 29.23 -17.17 23.76
CA SER A 246 28.69 -16.76 22.47
C SER A 246 29.02 -15.29 22.15
N GLY A 247 30.04 -15.07 21.33
CA GLY A 247 30.46 -13.74 20.89
C GLY A 247 29.41 -12.96 20.06
N GLN A 248 28.29 -13.59 19.70
CA GLN A 248 27.30 -13.05 18.76
C GLN A 248 26.56 -11.80 19.28
N ASN A 249 26.17 -11.77 20.57
CA ASN A 249 25.55 -10.57 21.16
C ASN A 249 26.54 -9.40 21.29
N ARG A 250 27.82 -9.71 21.56
CA ARG A 250 28.91 -8.72 21.58
C ARG A 250 29.12 -8.12 20.18
N LEU A 251 29.19 -8.96 19.15
CA LEU A 251 29.35 -8.52 17.75
C LEU A 251 28.12 -7.71 17.27
N ALA A 252 26.91 -8.13 17.62
CA ALA A 252 25.68 -7.40 17.29
C ALA A 252 25.61 -6.01 17.96
N ALA A 253 26.08 -5.89 19.21
CA ALA A 253 26.17 -4.61 19.91
C ALA A 253 27.30 -3.71 19.35
N GLU A 254 28.42 -4.30 18.93
CA GLU A 254 29.53 -3.59 18.26
C GLU A 254 29.11 -3.04 16.89
N MET A 255 28.48 -3.85 16.05
CA MET A 255 28.02 -3.40 14.72
C MET A 255 26.95 -2.32 14.84
N ARG A 256 26.09 -2.38 15.87
CA ARG A 256 25.21 -1.25 16.21
C ARG A 256 26.02 0.00 16.57
N ALA A 257 27.00 -0.10 17.46
CA ALA A 257 27.79 1.06 17.89
C ALA A 257 28.56 1.72 16.73
N ARG A 258 29.18 0.93 15.85
CA ARG A 258 29.80 1.39 14.60
C ARG A 258 28.80 2.13 13.71
N ARG A 259 27.61 1.53 13.51
CA ARG A 259 26.51 2.10 12.73
C ARG A 259 25.98 3.42 13.30
N ASP A 260 25.79 3.50 14.61
CA ASP A 260 25.32 4.70 15.29
C ASP A 260 26.27 5.88 15.04
N VAL A 261 27.59 5.64 14.96
CA VAL A 261 28.61 6.68 14.66
C VAL A 261 28.43 7.26 13.26
N TYR A 262 28.42 6.45 12.20
CA TYR A 262 28.31 7.00 10.83
C TYR A 262 26.94 7.61 10.54
N LEU A 263 25.86 7.08 11.11
CA LEU A 263 24.52 7.67 11.00
C LEU A 263 24.44 9.04 11.69
N THR A 264 24.99 9.15 12.92
CA THR A 264 25.03 10.43 13.66
C THR A 264 25.85 11.47 12.90
N ARG A 265 26.99 11.07 12.31
CA ARG A 265 27.82 11.92 11.45
C ARG A 265 27.03 12.44 10.24
N MET A 266 26.41 11.56 9.45
CA MET A 266 25.70 11.97 8.23
C MET A 266 24.46 12.83 8.50
N ASN A 267 23.76 12.60 9.62
CA ASN A 267 22.69 13.49 10.07
C ASN A 267 23.23 14.88 10.41
N LYS A 268 24.25 15.00 11.28
CA LYS A 268 24.86 16.30 11.61
C LYS A 268 25.40 17.04 10.38
N GLU A 269 26.05 16.32 9.46
CA GLU A 269 26.52 16.89 8.19
C GLU A 269 25.38 17.35 7.28
N LEU A 270 24.17 16.78 7.38
CA LEU A 270 22.97 17.29 6.70
C LEU A 270 22.39 18.51 7.41
N ASP A 271 22.24 18.46 8.74
CA ASP A 271 21.69 19.56 9.55
C ASP A 271 22.52 20.84 9.34
N GLU A 272 23.85 20.74 9.41
CA GLU A 272 24.78 21.84 9.12
C GLU A 272 24.64 22.39 7.68
N ARG A 273 24.29 21.55 6.69
CA ARG A 273 24.03 21.99 5.31
C ARG A 273 22.65 22.62 5.14
N ILE A 274 21.67 22.24 5.97
CA ILE A 274 20.35 22.86 6.03
C ILE A 274 20.47 24.27 6.62
N GLU A 275 21.14 24.41 7.78
CA GLU A 275 21.44 25.71 8.41
C GLU A 275 22.17 26.67 7.46
N LYS A 276 23.22 26.18 6.80
CA LYS A 276 24.02 26.96 5.83
C LYS A 276 23.33 27.17 4.47
N LYS A 277 22.13 26.60 4.27
CA LYS A 277 21.35 26.62 3.02
C LYS A 277 22.12 26.08 1.80
N THR A 278 23.01 25.11 2.02
CA THR A 278 23.83 24.43 1.01
C THR A 278 23.46 22.96 0.81
N TYR A 279 22.40 22.48 1.44
CA TYR A 279 21.87 21.13 1.28
C TYR A 279 21.39 20.86 -0.16
N LYS A 280 21.43 19.58 -0.57
CA LYS A 280 20.80 19.10 -1.81
C LYS A 280 19.45 18.46 -1.44
N PRO A 281 18.40 18.59 -2.30
CA PRO A 281 17.12 17.92 -2.07
C PRO A 281 17.31 16.42 -1.86
N CYS A 282 16.75 15.88 -0.78
CA CYS A 282 16.85 14.48 -0.37
C CYS A 282 15.75 14.14 0.64
N ILE A 283 15.50 12.86 0.89
CA ILE A 283 14.39 12.39 1.72
C ILE A 283 14.45 12.96 3.14
N GLN A 284 15.63 13.05 3.78
CA GLN A 284 15.70 13.70 5.10
C GLN A 284 15.44 15.21 5.03
N ALA A 285 16.09 15.95 4.13
CA ALA A 285 15.87 17.40 4.03
C ALA A 285 14.41 17.74 3.71
N ASN A 286 13.77 16.99 2.81
CA ASN A 286 12.37 17.20 2.44
C ASN A 286 11.39 16.93 3.59
N VAL A 287 11.76 16.06 4.55
CA VAL A 287 10.95 15.81 5.77
C VAL A 287 11.26 16.83 6.87
N LEU A 288 12.54 17.21 7.04
CA LEU A 288 12.97 18.19 8.06
C LEU A 288 12.49 19.63 7.76
N LEU A 289 12.20 19.92 6.49
CA LEU A 289 11.75 21.24 6.01
C LEU A 289 10.24 21.31 5.74
N ASP A 290 9.50 20.21 5.85
CA ASP A 290 8.04 20.17 5.73
C ASP A 290 7.40 20.35 7.13
N PRO A 291 6.74 21.49 7.41
CA PRO A 291 6.13 21.73 8.72
C PRO A 291 4.93 20.81 9.02
N GLU A 292 4.37 20.13 8.01
CA GLU A 292 3.29 19.15 8.16
C GLU A 292 3.81 17.71 8.39
N ALA A 293 5.13 17.50 8.39
CA ALA A 293 5.76 16.19 8.51
C ALA A 293 5.66 15.61 9.93
N LYS A 294 4.58 14.86 10.18
CA LYS A 294 4.28 14.17 11.45
C LYS A 294 5.16 12.91 11.66
N LEU A 295 6.49 13.04 11.53
CA LEU A 295 7.50 12.00 11.77
C LEU A 295 8.50 12.46 12.84
N ASN A 296 8.87 11.58 13.77
CA ASN A 296 9.96 11.86 14.70
C ASN A 296 11.34 11.44 14.12
N ALA A 297 12.43 11.89 14.75
CA ALA A 297 13.80 11.62 14.29
C ALA A 297 14.11 10.12 14.12
N THR A 298 13.65 9.25 15.03
CA THR A 298 13.81 7.79 14.91
C THR A 298 13.00 7.23 13.74
N GLU A 299 11.83 7.81 13.45
CA GLU A 299 11.02 7.41 12.29
C GLU A 299 11.65 7.83 10.96
N LEU A 300 12.28 9.01 10.89
CA LEU A 300 13.01 9.48 9.72
C LEU A 300 14.32 8.71 9.49
N MET A 301 15.06 8.43 10.57
CA MET A 301 16.23 7.57 10.55
C MET A 301 15.86 6.17 10.04
N SER A 302 14.77 5.57 10.54
CA SER A 302 14.24 4.29 10.08
C SER A 302 13.91 4.24 8.58
N ILE A 303 13.43 5.34 7.98
CA ILE A 303 13.25 5.44 6.52
C ILE A 303 14.62 5.38 5.82
N SER A 304 15.60 6.14 6.29
CA SER A 304 16.95 6.19 5.71
C SER A 304 17.67 4.83 5.76
N LEU A 305 17.62 4.14 6.90
CA LEU A 305 18.13 2.77 7.08
C LEU A 305 17.42 1.76 6.18
N THR A 306 16.13 1.98 5.88
CA THR A 306 15.37 1.10 4.98
C THR A 306 15.92 1.18 3.55
N MET A 307 16.34 2.37 3.10
CA MET A 307 16.89 2.55 1.76
C MET A 307 18.29 1.94 1.64
N VAL A 308 19.23 2.33 2.51
CA VAL A 308 20.62 1.81 2.49
C VAL A 308 20.63 0.29 2.51
N SER A 309 19.94 -0.31 3.48
CA SER A 309 19.92 -1.76 3.67
C SER A 309 18.98 -2.50 2.69
N GLY A 310 18.17 -1.78 1.92
CA GLY A 310 17.35 -2.35 0.85
C GLY A 310 18.06 -2.35 -0.50
N GLY A 311 18.72 -1.24 -0.84
CA GLY A 311 19.40 -1.04 -2.11
C GLY A 311 20.75 -1.76 -2.18
N LEU A 312 21.61 -1.57 -1.18
CA LEU A 312 23.01 -2.02 -1.21
C LEU A 312 23.14 -3.51 -1.51
N ASP A 313 22.72 -4.38 -0.59
CA ASP A 313 22.92 -5.82 -0.70
C ASP A 313 22.19 -6.43 -1.91
N THR A 314 20.98 -5.96 -2.23
CA THR A 314 20.09 -6.66 -3.16
C THR A 314 20.40 -6.38 -4.62
N ILE A 315 20.77 -5.13 -4.96
CA ILE A 315 21.29 -4.79 -6.28
C ILE A 315 22.68 -5.41 -6.45
N THR A 316 23.56 -5.29 -5.44
CA THR A 316 24.90 -5.92 -5.45
C THR A 316 24.82 -7.41 -5.73
N THR A 317 23.98 -8.14 -4.98
CA THR A 317 23.77 -9.58 -5.19
C THR A 317 23.32 -9.90 -6.62
N LEU A 318 22.36 -9.14 -7.17
CA LEU A 318 21.80 -9.44 -8.49
C LEU A 318 22.80 -9.18 -9.62
N VAL A 319 23.51 -8.06 -9.57
CA VAL A 319 24.50 -7.69 -10.60
C VAL A 319 25.73 -8.59 -10.54
N LEU A 320 26.17 -8.97 -9.34
CA LEU A 320 27.21 -9.99 -9.17
C LEU A 320 26.85 -11.29 -9.89
N TRP A 321 25.64 -11.83 -9.70
CA TRP A 321 25.21 -13.04 -10.41
C TRP A 321 25.06 -12.85 -11.93
N ALA A 322 24.56 -11.69 -12.37
CA ALA A 322 24.27 -11.43 -13.77
C ALA A 322 25.52 -11.33 -14.66
N LEU A 323 26.61 -10.76 -14.15
CA LEU A 323 27.82 -10.51 -14.93
C LEU A 323 28.48 -11.83 -15.43
N PRO A 324 28.79 -12.84 -14.59
CA PRO A 324 29.31 -14.11 -15.07
C PRO A 324 28.29 -14.92 -15.88
N LEU A 325 26.97 -14.74 -15.66
CA LEU A 325 25.99 -15.38 -16.53
C LEU A 325 26.08 -14.83 -17.95
N LEU A 326 26.18 -13.52 -18.14
CA LEU A 326 26.39 -12.93 -19.46
C LEU A 326 27.74 -13.36 -20.07
N ALA A 327 28.78 -13.52 -19.26
CA ALA A 327 30.09 -14.02 -19.69
C ALA A 327 30.11 -15.52 -20.08
N THR A 328 29.15 -16.31 -19.59
CA THR A 328 28.99 -17.74 -19.92
C THR A 328 27.87 -17.99 -20.94
N ARG A 329 27.04 -16.98 -21.23
CA ARG A 329 25.95 -16.99 -22.21
C ARG A 329 26.11 -15.85 -23.23
N PRO A 330 27.15 -15.90 -24.10
CA PRO A 330 27.35 -14.89 -25.14
C PRO A 330 26.18 -14.83 -26.12
N ASP A 331 25.40 -15.91 -26.28
CA ASP A 331 24.16 -15.95 -27.05
C ASP A 331 23.07 -15.02 -26.50
N ILE A 332 22.98 -14.89 -25.17
CA ILE A 332 22.07 -13.93 -24.50
C ILE A 332 22.68 -12.53 -24.51
N GLN A 333 24.00 -12.42 -24.34
CA GLN A 333 24.71 -11.14 -24.34
C GLN A 333 24.60 -10.43 -25.69
N GLU A 334 24.87 -11.13 -26.79
CA GLU A 334 24.73 -10.61 -28.16
C GLU A 334 23.27 -10.31 -28.49
N LYS A 335 22.31 -11.18 -28.12
CA LYS A 335 20.89 -10.89 -28.33
C LYS A 335 20.43 -9.62 -27.60
N ALA A 336 20.98 -9.35 -26.41
CA ALA A 336 20.75 -8.11 -25.69
C ALA A 336 21.45 -6.90 -26.35
N TYR A 337 22.69 -7.05 -26.79
CA TYR A 337 23.43 -6.00 -27.53
C TYR A 337 22.68 -5.61 -28.82
N SER A 338 22.31 -6.59 -29.63
CA SER A 338 21.53 -6.39 -30.86
C SER A 338 20.19 -5.67 -30.58
N ALA A 339 19.44 -6.06 -29.55
CA ALA A 339 18.20 -5.37 -29.16
C ALA A 339 18.42 -3.92 -28.66
N ILE A 340 19.58 -3.62 -28.07
CA ILE A 340 19.98 -2.23 -27.75
C ILE A 340 20.27 -1.45 -29.04
N ARG A 341 20.92 -2.07 -30.04
CA ARG A 341 21.26 -1.42 -31.33
C ARG A 341 20.07 -1.11 -32.23
N GLU A 342 18.94 -1.79 -32.03
CA GLU A 342 17.65 -1.39 -32.63
C GLU A 342 17.16 -0.02 -32.13
N HIS A 343 17.60 0.41 -30.96
CA HIS A 343 17.11 1.60 -30.25
C HIS A 343 18.13 2.74 -30.13
N PHE A 344 19.43 2.41 -30.12
CA PHE A 344 20.53 3.35 -29.91
C PHE A 344 21.69 3.09 -30.89
N SER A 345 22.14 4.15 -31.56
CA SER A 345 23.27 4.11 -32.50
C SER A 345 24.57 3.66 -31.82
N LYS A 346 25.61 3.31 -32.60
CA LYS A 346 26.90 2.87 -32.03
C LYS A 346 27.63 4.03 -31.34
N GLU A 347 27.30 5.24 -31.72
CA GLU A 347 27.77 6.51 -31.20
C GLU A 347 27.15 6.81 -29.81
N GLU A 348 25.95 6.30 -29.54
CA GLU A 348 25.20 6.46 -28.27
C GLU A 348 25.57 5.41 -27.22
N VAL A 349 26.87 5.15 -27.02
CA VAL A 349 27.41 4.04 -26.18
C VAL A 349 26.81 4.00 -24.77
N LEU A 350 26.48 5.14 -24.16
CA LEU A 350 25.92 5.19 -22.80
C LEU A 350 24.37 5.14 -22.74
N CYS A 351 23.66 5.16 -23.88
CA CYS A 351 22.19 5.24 -23.97
C CYS A 351 21.56 6.46 -23.26
N ASP A 352 20.34 6.83 -23.66
CA ASP A 352 19.56 7.87 -22.97
C ASP A 352 19.00 7.34 -21.64
N PRO A 353 19.39 7.89 -20.47
CA PRO A 353 18.86 7.46 -19.17
C PRO A 353 17.40 7.88 -18.95
N ILE A 354 16.86 8.83 -19.74
CA ILE A 354 15.48 9.35 -19.63
C ILE A 354 14.49 8.46 -20.39
N GLU A 355 14.97 7.63 -21.32
CA GLU A 355 14.19 6.78 -22.22
C GLU A 355 13.09 5.93 -21.52
N ASP A 356 11.95 5.75 -22.20
CA ASP A 356 10.73 5.10 -21.67
C ASP A 356 10.81 3.57 -21.52
N GLN A 357 12.01 2.99 -21.45
CA GLN A 357 12.29 1.55 -21.38
C GLN A 357 11.89 0.75 -22.63
N LYS A 358 12.11 1.28 -23.84
CA LYS A 358 11.61 0.67 -25.09
C LYS A 358 12.31 -0.66 -25.41
N CYS A 359 13.57 -0.83 -24.98
CA CYS A 359 14.33 -2.07 -25.15
C CYS A 359 13.73 -3.22 -24.31
N THR A 360 12.70 -3.84 -24.87
CA THR A 360 11.85 -4.84 -24.20
C THR A 360 12.64 -6.10 -23.83
N TYR A 361 13.67 -6.47 -24.61
CA TYR A 361 14.53 -7.60 -24.28
C TYR A 361 15.36 -7.35 -23.01
N VAL A 362 15.86 -6.13 -22.77
CA VAL A 362 16.61 -5.82 -21.54
C VAL A 362 15.68 -5.75 -20.33
N GLN A 363 14.44 -5.28 -20.47
CA GLN A 363 13.42 -5.46 -19.42
C GLN A 363 13.20 -6.95 -19.08
N ALA A 364 13.05 -7.79 -20.10
CA ALA A 364 12.82 -9.22 -19.96
C ALA A 364 14.02 -9.94 -19.30
N LEU A 365 15.24 -9.56 -19.70
CA LEU A 365 16.50 -10.03 -19.12
C LEU A 365 16.64 -9.69 -17.63
N VAL A 366 16.34 -8.44 -17.24
CA VAL A 366 16.31 -8.02 -15.82
C VAL A 366 15.34 -8.86 -15.00
N ARG A 367 14.18 -9.21 -15.56
CA ARG A 367 13.19 -10.05 -14.88
C ARG A 367 13.60 -11.51 -14.77
N GLU A 368 14.32 -12.05 -15.77
CA GLU A 368 14.87 -13.40 -15.69
C GLU A 368 16.04 -13.48 -14.69
N PHE A 369 16.92 -12.47 -14.62
CA PHE A 369 17.89 -12.36 -13.50
C PHE A 369 17.17 -12.36 -12.15
N LEU A 370 16.16 -11.51 -11.98
CA LEU A 370 15.38 -11.41 -10.74
C LEU A 370 14.70 -12.75 -10.37
N ARG A 371 14.15 -13.47 -11.36
CA ARG A 371 13.52 -14.78 -11.16
C ARG A 371 14.54 -15.86 -10.81
N VAL A 372 15.61 -16.02 -11.58
CA VAL A 372 16.56 -17.12 -11.41
C VAL A 372 17.42 -16.93 -10.17
N TYR A 373 17.98 -15.75 -9.93
CA TYR A 373 18.91 -15.56 -8.81
C TYR A 373 18.24 -15.27 -7.48
N THR A 374 17.05 -14.64 -7.50
CA THR A 374 16.20 -14.35 -6.33
C THR A 374 17.02 -13.92 -5.09
N PRO A 375 17.63 -12.71 -5.04
CA PRO A 375 18.53 -12.30 -3.96
C PRO A 375 18.04 -12.61 -2.53
N LEU A 376 16.75 -12.42 -2.23
CA LEU A 376 16.10 -12.93 -1.02
C LEU A 376 15.27 -14.19 -1.34
N ARG A 377 15.92 -15.36 -1.33
CA ARG A 377 15.28 -16.66 -1.65
C ARG A 377 14.12 -17.00 -0.73
N LEU A 378 14.26 -16.65 0.55
CA LEU A 378 13.16 -16.51 1.49
C LEU A 378 12.86 -15.02 1.65
N ALA A 379 11.66 -14.59 1.30
CA ALA A 379 11.26 -13.22 1.59
C ALA A 379 11.16 -13.03 3.12
N LEU A 380 11.33 -11.77 3.58
CA LEU A 380 11.24 -11.44 5.00
C LEU A 380 9.94 -12.04 5.63
N PRO A 381 10.02 -12.68 6.81
CA PRO A 381 8.88 -13.37 7.41
C PRO A 381 7.67 -12.47 7.66
N LYS A 382 6.47 -13.05 7.65
CA LYS A 382 5.22 -12.40 8.06
C LYS A 382 4.70 -13.02 9.35
N THR A 383 3.82 -12.31 10.04
CA THR A 383 3.06 -12.84 11.18
C THR A 383 1.58 -12.65 10.93
N ALA A 384 0.78 -13.65 11.30
CA ALA A 384 -0.68 -13.57 11.33
C ALA A 384 -1.12 -12.60 12.42
N GLU A 385 -1.72 -11.47 12.06
CA GLU A 385 -2.25 -10.46 12.98
C GLU A 385 -3.68 -10.80 13.45
N GLU A 386 -4.36 -11.73 12.79
CA GLU A 386 -5.67 -12.27 13.16
C GLU A 386 -5.74 -13.76 12.82
N ASP A 387 -6.74 -14.45 13.37
CA ASP A 387 -7.06 -15.83 12.99
C ASP A 387 -7.65 -15.84 11.57
N PHE A 388 -7.14 -16.68 10.66
CA PHE A 388 -7.71 -16.82 9.32
C PHE A 388 -7.83 -18.28 8.88
N VAL A 389 -8.61 -18.53 7.81
CA VAL A 389 -8.87 -19.88 7.28
C VAL A 389 -8.25 -20.03 5.90
N LEU A 390 -7.53 -21.13 5.69
CA LEU A 390 -6.93 -21.51 4.42
C LEU A 390 -7.30 -22.96 4.10
N ASP A 391 -7.97 -23.19 2.97
CA ASP A 391 -8.42 -24.50 2.50
C ASP A 391 -9.09 -25.34 3.62
N GLY A 392 -10.00 -24.69 4.37
CA GLY A 392 -10.75 -25.28 5.50
C GLY A 392 -10.00 -25.37 6.84
N LYS A 393 -8.71 -25.00 6.89
CA LYS A 393 -7.84 -25.12 8.07
C LYS A 393 -7.63 -23.75 8.73
N LYS A 394 -7.77 -23.69 10.06
CA LYS A 394 -7.53 -22.47 10.83
C LYS A 394 -6.04 -22.24 11.05
N ILE A 395 -5.55 -21.05 10.72
CA ILE A 395 -4.22 -20.54 11.02
C ILE A 395 -4.36 -19.49 12.14
N PRO A 396 -3.82 -19.72 13.35
CA PRO A 396 -3.98 -18.80 14.47
C PRO A 396 -3.20 -17.47 14.33
N LYS A 397 -3.71 -16.41 14.99
CA LYS A 397 -2.96 -15.18 15.28
C LYS A 397 -1.61 -15.52 15.95
N GLY A 398 -0.56 -14.79 15.59
CA GLY A 398 0.82 -15.03 16.03
C GLY A 398 1.58 -16.05 15.18
N THR A 399 0.92 -16.82 14.30
CA THR A 399 1.61 -17.75 13.38
C THR A 399 2.64 -17.00 12.53
N THR A 400 3.90 -17.48 12.54
CA THR A 400 4.94 -16.97 11.64
C THR A 400 4.84 -17.68 10.29
N ILE A 401 4.90 -16.91 9.20
CA ILE A 401 4.71 -17.39 7.83
C ILE A 401 5.90 -16.99 6.97
N PHE A 402 6.52 -17.95 6.30
CA PHE A 402 7.61 -17.75 5.34
C PHE A 402 7.09 -17.87 3.90
N LEU A 403 7.43 -16.90 3.05
CA LEU A 403 7.30 -17.00 1.59
C LEU A 403 8.62 -17.49 1.02
N ASN A 404 8.61 -18.68 0.43
CA ASN A 404 9.75 -19.20 -0.32
C ASN A 404 9.73 -18.65 -1.76
N SER A 405 10.18 -17.41 -1.93
CA SER A 405 10.25 -16.74 -3.24
C SER A 405 11.06 -17.54 -4.25
N TRP A 406 12.11 -18.26 -3.83
CA TRP A 406 12.86 -19.19 -4.68
C TRP A 406 11.97 -20.31 -5.24
N ALA A 407 11.13 -20.93 -4.40
CA ALA A 407 10.20 -21.96 -4.88
C ALA A 407 9.13 -21.38 -5.81
N CYS A 408 8.55 -20.21 -5.49
CA CYS A 408 7.55 -19.57 -6.34
C CYS A 408 8.11 -19.09 -7.69
N ASN A 409 9.36 -18.63 -7.73
CA ASN A 409 10.08 -18.29 -8.98
C ASN A 409 10.52 -19.52 -9.80
N ASN A 410 10.42 -20.73 -9.21
CA ASN A 410 10.68 -22.01 -9.86
C ASN A 410 9.42 -22.89 -9.90
N ASP A 411 8.23 -22.29 -9.83
CA ASP A 411 6.95 -23.00 -9.87
C ASP A 411 6.59 -23.38 -11.32
N PRO A 412 6.56 -24.67 -11.69
CA PRO A 412 6.25 -25.11 -13.05
C PRO A 412 4.78 -24.84 -13.44
N LYS A 413 3.90 -24.49 -12.49
CA LYS A 413 2.55 -23.98 -12.78
C LYS A 413 2.56 -22.58 -13.41
N VAL A 414 3.67 -21.82 -13.27
CA VAL A 414 3.82 -20.44 -13.74
C VAL A 414 4.92 -20.32 -14.80
N PHE A 415 6.04 -21.02 -14.61
CA PHE A 415 7.21 -20.94 -15.48
C PHE A 415 7.47 -22.28 -16.16
N LYS A 416 7.23 -22.37 -17.47
CA LYS A 416 7.67 -23.51 -18.29
C LYS A 416 9.21 -23.60 -18.27
N ASN A 417 9.76 -24.79 -18.00
CA ASN A 417 11.20 -25.03 -17.83
C ASN A 417 11.84 -24.02 -16.85
N PRO A 418 11.49 -24.06 -15.54
CA PRO A 418 11.92 -23.05 -14.58
C PRO A 418 13.44 -23.05 -14.34
N GLU A 419 14.09 -24.19 -14.46
CA GLU A 419 15.55 -24.36 -14.39
C GLU A 419 16.32 -23.72 -15.56
N GLU A 420 15.69 -23.50 -16.72
CA GLU A 420 16.33 -22.83 -17.85
C GLU A 420 16.35 -21.31 -17.65
N PHE A 421 17.52 -20.68 -17.79
CA PHE A 421 17.61 -19.23 -17.92
C PHE A 421 17.24 -18.84 -19.36
N ASN A 422 16.08 -18.22 -19.53
CA ASN A 422 15.52 -17.82 -20.82
C ASN A 422 14.72 -16.50 -20.66
N PRO A 423 15.27 -15.34 -21.09
CA PRO A 423 14.57 -14.05 -21.05
C PRO A 423 13.30 -13.99 -21.90
N ASP A 424 13.19 -14.75 -22.99
CA ASP A 424 12.08 -14.62 -23.95
C ASP A 424 10.70 -14.91 -23.32
N ARG A 425 10.65 -15.69 -22.21
CA ARG A 425 9.42 -15.89 -21.41
C ARG A 425 8.79 -14.58 -20.91
N PHE A 426 9.59 -13.54 -20.68
CA PHE A 426 9.11 -12.21 -20.28
C PHE A 426 8.91 -11.26 -21.46
N VAL A 427 9.47 -11.57 -22.65
CA VAL A 427 9.11 -10.90 -23.91
C VAL A 427 7.71 -11.35 -24.34
N GLU A 428 7.42 -12.66 -24.30
CA GLU A 428 6.09 -13.22 -24.54
C GLU A 428 5.04 -12.69 -23.56
N LYS A 429 5.37 -12.63 -22.26
CA LYS A 429 4.44 -12.17 -21.23
C LYS A 429 5.10 -11.38 -20.09
N MET A 430 5.27 -10.09 -20.33
CA MET A 430 5.76 -9.10 -19.35
C MET A 430 4.83 -8.93 -18.12
N SER A 431 3.58 -9.42 -18.16
CA SER A 431 2.68 -9.42 -16.98
C SER A 431 2.92 -10.59 -16.01
N THR A 432 3.80 -11.55 -16.31
CA THR A 432 4.10 -12.72 -15.45
C THR A 432 4.73 -12.31 -14.12
N PRO A 433 4.19 -12.71 -12.95
CA PRO A 433 4.65 -12.24 -11.64
C PRO A 433 6.04 -12.77 -11.28
N VAL A 434 6.82 -11.98 -10.52
CA VAL A 434 8.13 -12.37 -9.98
C VAL A 434 8.14 -12.13 -8.48
N TYR A 435 8.42 -13.17 -7.69
CA TYR A 435 8.25 -13.20 -6.23
C TYR A 435 9.43 -12.63 -5.45
N THR A 436 10.46 -12.16 -6.14
CA THR A 436 11.71 -11.61 -5.60
C THR A 436 11.52 -10.34 -4.78
N TYR A 437 10.51 -9.52 -5.11
CA TYR A 437 10.12 -8.34 -4.33
C TYR A 437 9.17 -8.65 -3.17
N GLY A 438 8.97 -9.94 -2.84
CA GLY A 438 7.92 -10.43 -1.95
C GLY A 438 6.53 -10.39 -2.60
N TYR A 439 5.47 -10.55 -1.80
CA TYR A 439 4.10 -10.60 -2.32
C TYR A 439 3.07 -9.95 -1.37
N GLY A 440 2.04 -9.34 -1.97
CA GLY A 440 0.94 -8.66 -1.29
C GLY A 440 1.30 -7.33 -0.61
N SER A 441 0.47 -6.91 0.34
CA SER A 441 0.49 -5.59 1.02
C SER A 441 1.86 -5.13 1.56
N ARG A 442 2.76 -6.08 1.89
CA ARG A 442 4.12 -5.85 2.41
C ARG A 442 5.24 -6.11 1.39
N MET A 443 4.95 -6.14 0.09
CA MET A 443 5.97 -6.17 -0.97
C MET A 443 6.93 -4.96 -0.90
N CYS A 444 8.07 -5.08 -1.57
CA CYS A 444 9.12 -4.07 -1.62
C CYS A 444 8.58 -2.71 -2.11
N ALA A 445 8.83 -1.64 -1.35
CA ALA A 445 8.43 -0.29 -1.73
C ALA A 445 9.31 0.27 -2.87
N GLY A 446 10.59 -0.11 -2.92
CA GLY A 446 11.56 0.36 -3.90
C GLY A 446 11.57 -0.37 -5.24
N TYR A 447 10.58 -1.22 -5.53
CA TYR A 447 10.61 -2.05 -6.75
C TYR A 447 10.66 -1.21 -8.04
N MET A 448 9.98 -0.06 -8.09
CA MET A 448 10.05 0.85 -9.24
C MET A 448 11.46 1.41 -9.44
N LEU A 449 12.11 1.85 -8.36
CA LEU A 449 13.46 2.38 -8.36
C LEU A 449 14.46 1.30 -8.82
N ALA A 450 14.41 0.12 -8.19
CA ALA A 450 15.28 -1.00 -8.53
C ALA A 450 15.16 -1.45 -9.99
N ASN A 451 13.94 -1.54 -10.56
CA ASN A 451 13.79 -1.89 -11.98
C ASN A 451 14.30 -0.78 -12.93
N ARG A 452 14.24 0.50 -12.53
CA ARG A 452 14.81 1.61 -13.31
C ARG A 452 16.35 1.63 -13.24
N GLU A 453 16.91 1.42 -12.05
CA GLU A 453 18.35 1.30 -11.78
C GLU A 453 18.94 0.13 -12.58
N LEU A 454 18.38 -1.08 -12.43
CA LEU A 454 18.85 -2.29 -13.12
C LEU A 454 18.72 -2.18 -14.64
N TYR A 455 17.61 -1.63 -15.17
CA TYR A 455 17.46 -1.42 -16.61
C TYR A 455 18.57 -0.50 -17.16
N ILE A 456 18.76 0.69 -16.58
CA ILE A 456 19.78 1.64 -17.05
C ILE A 456 21.19 1.05 -16.90
N LEU A 457 21.45 0.32 -15.82
CA LEU A 457 22.73 -0.35 -15.59
C LEU A 457 23.03 -1.43 -16.65
N PHE A 458 22.12 -2.38 -16.89
CA PHE A 458 22.36 -3.43 -17.89
C PHE A 458 22.34 -2.91 -19.33
N MET A 459 21.50 -1.92 -19.66
CA MET A 459 21.60 -1.19 -20.93
C MET A 459 23.03 -0.67 -21.13
N ARG A 460 23.63 -0.05 -20.10
CA ARG A 460 24.97 0.54 -20.18
C ARG A 460 26.10 -0.48 -20.22
N ILE A 461 26.06 -1.50 -19.36
CA ILE A 461 27.10 -2.53 -19.32
C ILE A 461 27.16 -3.25 -20.67
N ILE A 462 26.02 -3.73 -21.18
CA ILE A 462 25.97 -4.49 -22.43
C ILE A 462 26.25 -3.57 -23.64
N SER A 463 25.85 -2.29 -23.58
CA SER A 463 26.15 -1.32 -24.65
C SER A 463 27.64 -0.94 -24.74
N ALA A 464 28.36 -0.89 -23.62
CA ALA A 464 29.72 -0.38 -23.52
C ALA A 464 30.82 -1.46 -23.43
N PHE A 465 30.50 -2.68 -23.00
CA PHE A 465 31.46 -3.76 -22.77
C PHE A 465 31.00 -5.10 -23.34
N GLU A 466 31.92 -5.82 -23.98
CA GLU A 466 31.84 -7.28 -24.07
C GLU A 466 32.29 -7.86 -22.73
N ILE A 467 31.42 -8.61 -22.06
CA ILE A 467 31.71 -9.26 -20.79
C ILE A 467 32.27 -10.65 -21.07
N VAL A 468 33.56 -10.84 -20.80
CA VAL A 468 34.28 -12.11 -20.98
C VAL A 468 34.64 -12.75 -19.63
N LYS A 469 34.74 -14.08 -19.59
CA LYS A 469 35.15 -14.80 -18.37
C LYS A 469 36.68 -14.78 -18.21
N ALA A 470 37.15 -14.39 -17.02
CA ALA A 470 38.58 -14.46 -16.67
C ALA A 470 39.01 -15.85 -16.16
N HIS A 471 38.06 -16.60 -15.61
CA HIS A 471 38.17 -17.98 -15.13
C HIS A 471 36.78 -18.62 -15.18
N ASP A 472 36.67 -19.94 -14.98
CA ASP A 472 35.37 -20.59 -14.88
C ASP A 472 34.68 -20.26 -13.54
N VAL A 473 33.40 -19.88 -13.62
CA VAL A 473 32.57 -19.44 -12.49
C VAL A 473 31.30 -20.29 -12.45
N ASP A 474 30.93 -20.79 -11.28
CA ASP A 474 29.64 -21.48 -11.12
C ASP A 474 28.48 -20.47 -11.07
N VAL A 475 27.78 -20.35 -12.20
CA VAL A 475 26.59 -19.49 -12.37
C VAL A 475 25.29 -20.13 -11.90
N ASN A 476 25.33 -21.37 -11.38
CA ASN A 476 24.16 -22.05 -10.84
C ASN A 476 23.76 -21.43 -9.48
N PRO A 477 22.51 -20.97 -9.31
CA PRO A 477 22.09 -20.35 -8.06
C PRO A 477 22.22 -21.28 -6.85
N LEU A 478 22.10 -22.60 -6.99
CA LEU A 478 22.13 -23.53 -5.85
C LEU A 478 23.57 -23.84 -5.38
N THR A 479 24.51 -24.06 -6.30
CA THR A 479 25.88 -24.51 -5.98
C THR A 479 26.89 -23.38 -5.91
N GLY A 480 26.76 -22.33 -6.73
CA GLY A 480 27.68 -21.18 -6.73
C GLY A 480 27.45 -20.17 -5.59
N CYS A 481 26.56 -20.46 -4.64
CA CYS A 481 26.12 -19.55 -3.59
C CYS A 481 27.02 -19.64 -2.34
N SER A 482 27.71 -18.54 -2.00
CA SER A 482 28.79 -18.53 -1.00
C SER A 482 28.35 -18.78 0.45
N ASP A 483 27.23 -18.21 0.87
CA ASP A 483 26.57 -18.56 2.14
C ASP A 483 25.04 -18.65 1.98
N PRO A 484 24.47 -19.84 1.75
CA PRO A 484 23.02 -20.03 1.66
C PRO A 484 22.28 -19.93 3.01
N LYS A 485 22.99 -19.61 4.11
CA LYS A 485 22.41 -19.19 5.40
C LYS A 485 22.34 -17.66 5.55
N SER A 486 22.92 -16.89 4.63
CA SER A 486 22.80 -15.42 4.62
C SER A 486 21.35 -14.98 4.33
N LEU A 487 21.02 -13.71 4.61
CA LEU A 487 19.75 -13.14 4.17
C LEU A 487 19.72 -12.96 2.64
N VAL A 488 20.86 -12.57 2.06
CA VAL A 488 21.05 -12.44 0.62
C VAL A 488 21.92 -13.57 0.08
N SER A 489 21.46 -14.24 -0.97
CA SER A 489 22.19 -15.34 -1.60
C SER A 489 23.21 -14.81 -2.61
N MET A 490 24.37 -14.37 -2.14
CA MET A 490 25.47 -13.92 -3.01
C MET A 490 26.21 -15.11 -3.67
N PRO A 491 26.84 -14.90 -4.83
CA PRO A 491 27.76 -15.88 -5.40
C PRO A 491 29.07 -15.96 -4.58
N HIS A 492 29.98 -16.86 -4.96
CA HIS A 492 31.39 -16.78 -4.54
C HIS A 492 32.10 -15.54 -5.12
N GLU A 493 33.09 -15.02 -4.40
CA GLU A 493 33.92 -13.90 -4.86
C GLU A 493 34.82 -14.31 -6.02
N TYR A 494 34.94 -13.43 -7.01
CA TYR A 494 35.75 -13.68 -8.21
C TYR A 494 37.21 -13.30 -7.94
N LYS A 495 38.11 -14.28 -8.06
CA LYS A 495 39.57 -14.04 -7.97
C LYS A 495 40.06 -13.24 -9.18
N CYS A 496 41.03 -12.36 -8.97
CA CYS A 496 41.33 -11.27 -9.92
C CYS A 496 42.83 -11.09 -10.21
N ASP A 497 43.67 -11.93 -9.61
CA ASP A 497 45.06 -11.65 -9.26
C ASP A 497 46.03 -12.80 -9.55
N GLY A 498 45.54 -13.98 -9.93
CA GLY A 498 46.33 -15.09 -10.48
C GLY A 498 47.16 -15.91 -9.49
N ASP A 499 47.71 -15.27 -8.46
CA ASP A 499 48.56 -15.88 -7.43
C ASP A 499 48.00 -15.65 -6.01
N SER A 500 48.42 -16.45 -5.03
CA SER A 500 48.00 -16.29 -3.62
C SER A 500 49.20 -16.42 -2.66
N PRO A 501 49.49 -15.41 -1.82
CA PRO A 501 50.68 -15.42 -0.95
C PRO A 501 50.56 -16.43 0.19
N LYS A 502 51.64 -17.16 0.47
CA LYS A 502 51.71 -18.19 1.52
C LYS A 502 52.27 -17.61 2.83
N CYS A 503 51.58 -17.84 3.96
CA CYS A 503 52.04 -17.36 5.26
C CYS A 503 53.32 -18.08 5.75
N GLY A 504 54.03 -17.49 6.72
CA GLY A 504 55.33 -17.99 7.19
C GLY A 504 55.33 -19.42 7.78
N ASN A 505 54.18 -19.94 8.24
CA ASN A 505 54.07 -21.35 8.63
C ASN A 505 53.92 -22.26 7.40
N CYS A 506 53.10 -21.87 6.42
CA CYS A 506 53.00 -22.60 5.15
C CYS A 506 54.32 -22.57 4.36
N GLN A 507 55.07 -21.48 4.45
CA GLN A 507 56.39 -21.34 3.84
C GLN A 507 57.45 -22.24 4.52
N LYS A 508 57.38 -22.41 5.85
CA LYS A 508 58.25 -23.35 6.61
C LYS A 508 57.85 -24.82 6.44
N ALA A 509 56.58 -25.10 6.21
CA ALA A 509 56.04 -26.45 5.99
C ALA A 509 55.93 -26.84 4.50
N ASN A 510 56.29 -25.95 3.58
CA ASN A 510 56.10 -26.05 2.13
C ASN A 510 54.66 -26.40 1.69
N ALA A 511 53.66 -25.92 2.45
CA ALA A 511 52.25 -26.18 2.28
C ALA A 511 51.52 -25.04 1.50
N GLU A 512 50.20 -25.14 1.37
CA GLU A 512 49.34 -24.10 0.79
C GLU A 512 48.52 -23.38 1.88
N CYS A 513 48.18 -22.10 1.66
CA CYS A 513 47.69 -21.19 2.71
C CYS A 513 46.27 -20.70 2.39
N THR A 514 45.36 -20.74 3.37
CA THR A 514 43.91 -20.70 3.09
C THR A 514 43.10 -19.68 3.90
N PHE A 515 43.72 -18.75 4.64
CA PHE A 515 43.00 -17.70 5.37
C PHE A 515 43.88 -16.48 5.74
N ASP A 516 43.30 -15.27 5.73
CA ASP A 516 43.58 -14.26 6.77
C ASP A 516 42.44 -13.21 6.88
N LYS A 517 42.33 -12.56 8.06
CA LYS A 517 41.44 -11.44 8.41
C LYS A 517 41.95 -10.79 9.72
N GLU A 518 42.34 -9.50 9.69
CA GLU A 518 42.01 -8.48 10.73
C GLU A 518 42.84 -7.18 10.58
N PHE A 519 42.19 -6.03 10.77
CA PHE A 519 42.71 -4.75 11.29
C PHE A 519 41.49 -3.79 11.42
N ARG A 520 41.31 -2.94 12.44
CA ARG A 520 42.07 -2.70 13.69
C ARG A 520 41.13 -2.02 14.71
N ARG A 521 41.44 -2.08 16.02
CA ARG A 521 40.65 -1.42 17.09
C ARG A 521 41.51 -0.53 17.99
N GLY A 522 40.96 0.62 18.40
CA GLY A 522 41.11 1.16 19.76
C GLY A 522 41.98 2.41 19.97
N SER A 523 41.42 3.37 20.72
CA SER A 523 42.12 4.34 21.59
C SER A 523 41.19 4.76 22.73
N ASN A 524 41.71 4.87 23.96
CA ASN A 524 40.95 5.30 25.15
C ASN A 524 41.52 6.62 25.68
N ASP A 525 40.67 7.63 25.87
CA ASP A 525 41.04 8.92 26.48
C ASP A 525 40.45 9.04 27.91
N PRO A 526 41.29 9.22 28.96
CA PRO A 526 40.82 9.38 30.34
C PRO A 526 39.90 10.59 30.61
N GLY A 527 39.94 11.62 29.77
CA GLY A 527 39.09 12.80 29.91
C GLY A 527 37.60 12.49 29.74
N VAL A 528 37.27 11.50 28.91
CA VAL A 528 35.89 11.12 28.59
C VAL A 528 35.18 10.49 29.79
N SER A 529 35.86 9.67 30.61
CA SER A 529 35.26 9.04 31.80
C SER A 529 34.67 10.04 32.78
N LYS A 530 35.38 11.14 33.08
CA LYS A 530 34.88 12.16 34.02
C LYS A 530 33.69 12.94 33.49
N TYR A 531 33.58 13.08 32.17
CA TYR A 531 32.42 13.69 31.53
C TYR A 531 31.20 12.74 31.56
N ILE A 532 31.42 11.44 31.39
CA ILE A 532 30.38 10.41 31.55
C ILE A 532 29.84 10.40 32.99
N GLU A 533 30.71 10.34 34.01
CA GLU A 533 30.30 10.37 35.43
C GLU A 533 29.44 11.61 35.76
N SER A 534 29.78 12.77 35.18
CA SER A 534 29.00 14.01 35.33
C SER A 534 27.61 13.92 34.69
N LEU A 535 27.51 13.33 33.48
CA LEU A 535 26.25 13.14 32.78
C LEU A 535 25.36 12.07 33.45
N GLU A 536 25.93 10.98 33.95
CA GLU A 536 25.19 9.92 34.64
C GLU A 536 24.50 10.46 35.92
N SER A 537 25.17 11.36 36.64
CA SER A 537 24.60 12.07 37.80
C SER A 537 23.40 12.97 37.41
N GLN A 538 23.49 13.68 36.28
CA GLN A 538 22.37 14.50 35.76
C GLN A 538 21.21 13.64 35.24
N VAL A 539 21.51 12.51 34.60
CA VAL A 539 20.49 11.56 34.12
C VAL A 539 19.78 10.86 35.28
N ALA A 540 20.44 10.67 36.42
CA ALA A 540 19.80 10.13 37.63
C ALA A 540 18.74 11.07 38.20
N SER A 541 19.06 12.35 38.42
CA SER A 541 18.11 13.32 39.01
C SER A 541 16.90 13.57 38.11
N LEU A 542 17.08 13.61 36.79
CA LEU A 542 15.99 13.72 35.82
C LEU A 542 15.06 12.49 35.81
N LYS A 543 15.58 11.27 36.04
CA LYS A 543 14.76 10.05 36.18
C LYS A 543 13.93 10.06 37.47
N GLU A 544 14.46 10.60 38.56
CA GLU A 544 13.73 10.75 39.82
C GLU A 544 12.54 11.72 39.67
N ALA A 545 12.75 12.86 38.98
CA ALA A 545 11.69 13.83 38.68
C ALA A 545 10.61 13.24 37.76
N LEU A 546 10.99 12.49 36.72
CA LEU A 546 10.05 11.89 35.77
C LEU A 546 9.12 10.86 36.44
N LYS A 547 9.63 10.07 37.40
CA LYS A 547 8.82 9.15 38.22
C LYS A 547 7.69 9.87 38.96
N GLN A 548 7.98 11.04 39.54
CA GLN A 548 6.99 11.81 40.31
C GLN A 548 5.86 12.32 39.40
N GLN A 549 6.17 12.77 38.19
CA GLN A 549 5.15 13.12 37.17
C GLN A 549 4.31 11.90 36.75
N GLN A 550 4.93 10.74 36.51
CA GLN A 550 4.21 9.54 36.06
C GLN A 550 3.21 9.03 37.11
N GLN A 551 3.54 9.13 38.41
CA GLN A 551 2.63 8.76 39.49
C GLN A 551 1.39 9.69 39.59
N GLN A 552 1.51 10.96 39.20
CA GLN A 552 0.36 11.87 39.14
C GLN A 552 -0.58 11.58 37.95
N GLN A 553 -0.04 11.08 36.82
CA GLN A 553 -0.85 10.76 35.64
C GLN A 553 -1.68 9.48 35.79
N GLN A 554 -1.20 8.49 36.54
CA GLN A 554 -1.90 7.20 36.71
C GLN A 554 -3.18 7.26 37.57
N GLN A 555 -3.54 8.42 38.14
CA GLN A 555 -4.78 8.59 38.91
C GLN A 555 -5.97 9.08 38.05
N ASN A 556 -5.76 9.48 36.79
CA ASN A 556 -6.81 10.05 35.92
C ASN A 556 -6.85 9.36 34.54
N GLY A 557 -7.69 8.33 34.37
CA GLY A 557 -7.99 7.76 33.05
C GLY A 557 -8.52 6.32 33.09
N GLY A 558 -9.76 6.11 32.61
CA GLY A 558 -10.38 4.79 32.49
C GLY A 558 -10.00 4.04 31.20
N ALA A 559 -10.46 2.79 31.07
CA ALA A 559 -10.10 1.91 29.95
C ALA A 559 -10.85 2.23 28.65
N ASN A 560 -10.15 2.04 27.52
CA ASN A 560 -10.75 2.00 26.18
C ASN A 560 -11.13 0.55 25.81
N ALA A 561 -12.17 0.38 25.00
CA ALA A 561 -12.57 -0.89 24.37
C ALA A 561 -12.51 -0.76 22.83
N GLU A 562 -12.34 -1.89 22.13
CA GLU A 562 -12.25 -1.96 20.66
C GLU A 562 -13.61 -2.28 20.02
N PHE A 563 -13.91 -1.69 18.86
CA PHE A 563 -15.17 -1.85 18.11
C PHE A 563 -14.97 -2.56 16.74
N PRO A 564 -16.00 -3.20 16.15
CA PRO A 564 -15.88 -3.98 14.90
C PRO A 564 -15.81 -3.16 13.59
N ASP A 565 -15.43 -3.79 12.47
CA ASP A 565 -15.18 -3.14 11.16
C ASP A 565 -16.46 -2.92 10.31
N ILE A 566 -16.93 -1.67 10.24
CA ILE A 566 -18.07 -1.22 9.41
C ILE A 566 -17.78 -1.21 7.89
N ALA A 567 -16.52 -1.36 7.45
CA ALA A 567 -16.14 -1.19 6.04
C ALA A 567 -16.79 -2.18 5.04
N GLY A 568 -17.49 -3.22 5.51
CA GLY A 568 -18.21 -4.17 4.64
C GLY A 568 -19.40 -3.58 3.88
N LEU A 569 -19.96 -2.45 4.34
CA LEU A 569 -21.22 -1.91 3.82
C LEU A 569 -21.10 -0.98 2.59
N LEU A 570 -19.89 -0.51 2.23
CA LEU A 570 -19.67 0.43 1.12
C LEU A 570 -18.48 0.05 0.21
N PRO A 571 -18.61 -0.99 -0.64
CA PRO A 571 -17.50 -1.56 -1.41
C PRO A 571 -17.25 -0.80 -2.73
N GLY A 572 -16.07 -0.19 -2.84
CA GLY A 572 -15.63 0.57 -4.03
C GLY A 572 -15.04 1.95 -3.70
N VAL A 573 -15.14 2.38 -2.44
CA VAL A 573 -14.21 3.38 -1.87
C VAL A 573 -12.95 2.64 -1.44
N ASP A 574 -11.79 3.12 -1.88
CA ASP A 574 -10.48 2.66 -1.37
C ASP A 574 -10.43 2.77 0.16
N LYS A 575 -9.92 1.76 0.88
CA LYS A 575 -9.79 1.80 2.35
C LYS A 575 -8.97 3.00 2.87
N TYR A 576 -8.19 3.66 2.02
CA TYR A 576 -7.41 4.87 2.33
C TYR A 576 -8.20 6.20 2.24
N TYR A 577 -9.39 6.18 1.65
CA TYR A 577 -10.26 7.34 1.41
C TYR A 577 -11.64 7.19 2.09
N ILE A 578 -11.75 6.28 3.06
CA ILE A 578 -12.86 6.20 4.00
C ILE A 578 -12.79 7.43 4.92
N GLY A 579 -13.39 8.53 4.46
CA GLY A 579 -13.56 9.79 5.19
C GLY A 579 -15.02 10.03 5.56
N SER A 580 -15.25 10.92 6.52
CA SER A 580 -16.60 11.26 7.02
C SER A 580 -17.54 11.86 5.95
N THR A 581 -17.03 12.33 4.80
CA THR A 581 -17.88 12.74 3.65
C THR A 581 -18.63 11.57 2.99
N SER A 582 -18.09 10.35 3.08
CA SER A 582 -18.64 9.16 2.40
C SER A 582 -19.95 8.63 2.99
N GLY A 583 -20.27 9.04 4.23
CA GLY A 583 -21.37 8.52 5.03
C GLY A 583 -20.96 7.43 6.04
N VAL A 584 -19.72 6.92 6.00
CA VAL A 584 -19.27 5.82 6.89
C VAL A 584 -19.42 6.15 8.38
N SER A 585 -19.20 7.39 8.83
CA SER A 585 -19.39 7.75 10.25
C SER A 585 -20.84 7.65 10.73
N ILE A 586 -21.81 7.83 9.81
CA ILE A 586 -23.24 7.68 10.10
C ILE A 586 -23.61 6.20 10.16
N VAL A 587 -23.08 5.38 9.24
CA VAL A 587 -23.25 3.92 9.28
C VAL A 587 -22.59 3.33 10.52
N GLN A 588 -21.45 3.87 10.95
CA GLN A 588 -20.78 3.52 12.21
C GLN A 588 -21.65 3.86 13.42
N ALA A 589 -22.14 5.10 13.52
CA ALA A 589 -23.01 5.52 14.61
C ALA A 589 -24.30 4.67 14.70
N ILE A 590 -24.90 4.29 13.57
CA ILE A 590 -26.04 3.37 13.52
C ILE A 590 -25.65 1.96 13.99
N HIS A 591 -24.49 1.43 13.55
CA HIS A 591 -24.03 0.09 13.92
C HIS A 591 -23.67 -0.02 15.40
N GLU A 592 -23.14 1.06 15.98
CA GLU A 592 -22.82 1.17 17.41
C GLU A 592 -24.08 1.31 18.29
N SER A 593 -25.27 1.54 17.71
CA SER A 593 -26.48 1.88 18.44
C SER A 593 -27.70 0.97 18.20
N MET A 594 -27.88 0.41 16.99
CA MET A 594 -29.07 -0.37 16.61
C MET A 594 -28.77 -1.87 16.50
N THR A 595 -29.29 -2.65 17.45
CA THR A 595 -29.19 -4.12 17.48
C THR A 595 -30.51 -4.75 17.03
N VAL A 596 -30.57 -5.15 15.75
CA VAL A 596 -31.80 -5.56 15.04
C VAL A 596 -31.57 -6.86 14.26
N ASP A 597 -32.60 -7.72 14.20
CA ASP A 597 -32.61 -8.98 13.45
C ASP A 597 -33.97 -9.11 12.71
N ILE A 598 -33.98 -9.68 11.50
CA ILE A 598 -35.11 -9.54 10.55
C ILE A 598 -35.51 -10.89 9.93
N SER A 599 -36.81 -11.07 9.71
CA SER A 599 -37.42 -12.35 9.31
C SER A 599 -37.23 -12.68 7.81
N LYS A 600 -37.59 -13.92 7.43
CA LYS A 600 -36.73 -14.72 6.54
C LYS A 600 -37.31 -15.10 5.18
N ASP A 601 -38.50 -14.61 4.83
CA ASP A 601 -39.25 -15.05 3.65
C ASP A 601 -39.24 -14.00 2.51
N GLU A 602 -39.33 -14.49 1.27
CA GLU A 602 -39.33 -13.72 0.00
C GLU A 602 -38.03 -13.01 -0.45
N LEU A 603 -36.89 -13.72 -0.50
CA LEU A 603 -35.71 -13.25 -1.25
C LEU A 603 -34.99 -14.31 -2.12
N TYR A 604 -35.77 -15.21 -2.74
CA TYR A 604 -35.33 -16.00 -3.89
C TYR A 604 -35.60 -15.28 -5.20
N LEU A 605 -34.55 -14.83 -5.89
CA LEU A 605 -34.60 -14.52 -7.33
C LEU A 605 -33.92 -15.67 -8.11
N PRO A 606 -34.57 -16.29 -9.10
CA PRO A 606 -33.94 -17.32 -9.92
C PRO A 606 -32.82 -16.70 -10.78
N PRO A 607 -31.80 -17.48 -11.18
CA PRO A 607 -30.75 -16.99 -12.05
C PRO A 607 -31.33 -16.57 -13.41
N GLY A 608 -31.19 -15.29 -13.74
CA GLY A 608 -31.60 -14.75 -15.03
C GLY A 608 -30.81 -15.40 -16.15
N GLY A 609 -31.45 -16.33 -16.87
CA GLY A 609 -30.88 -16.94 -18.07
C GLY A 609 -30.67 -15.92 -19.19
N PRO A 610 -29.87 -16.25 -20.22
CA PRO A 610 -29.67 -15.37 -21.37
C PRO A 610 -30.99 -15.14 -22.10
N GLN A 611 -31.56 -13.93 -22.00
CA GLN A 611 -32.77 -13.55 -22.73
C GLN A 611 -32.47 -13.32 -24.21
N THR A 612 -32.40 -14.41 -24.97
CA THR A 612 -32.56 -14.39 -26.42
C THR A 612 -34.02 -14.15 -26.78
N ASN A 613 -34.48 -12.90 -26.63
CA ASN A 613 -35.79 -12.49 -27.10
C ASN A 613 -35.70 -12.11 -28.58
N GLU A 614 -36.23 -12.96 -29.46
CA GLU A 614 -36.60 -12.53 -30.80
C GLU A 614 -37.68 -11.43 -30.71
N PRO A 615 -37.66 -10.41 -31.58
CA PRO A 615 -38.63 -9.32 -31.52
C PRO A 615 -40.01 -9.80 -31.99
N ALA A 616 -40.93 -10.00 -31.04
CA ALA A 616 -42.35 -10.11 -31.35
C ALA A 616 -42.83 -8.82 -32.06
N ALA A 617 -43.51 -8.98 -33.19
CA ALA A 617 -43.91 -7.86 -34.05
C ALA A 617 -45.21 -7.19 -33.59
N ASN A 618 -45.39 -5.94 -34.03
CA ASN A 618 -46.53 -5.03 -33.79
C ASN A 618 -46.53 -4.44 -32.36
N GLU A 619 -46.73 -3.12 -32.13
CA GLU A 619 -47.39 -2.10 -32.95
C GLU A 619 -46.65 -0.73 -33.00
N THR A 620 -46.97 0.07 -34.03
CA THR A 620 -46.64 1.52 -34.18
C THR A 620 -45.17 1.95 -34.02
N ASP A 621 -44.36 1.61 -35.03
CA ASP A 621 -42.97 2.07 -35.21
C ASP A 621 -42.86 3.60 -35.48
N THR A 622 -42.53 4.38 -34.44
CA THR A 622 -41.96 5.73 -34.60
C THR A 622 -40.43 5.69 -34.49
N LYS A 623 -39.78 5.35 -35.61
CA LYS A 623 -38.32 5.18 -35.74
C LYS A 623 -37.52 6.26 -35.00
N GLU A 624 -36.81 5.83 -33.96
CA GLU A 624 -36.00 6.69 -33.10
C GLU A 624 -34.84 7.31 -33.89
N THR A 625 -34.96 8.59 -34.26
CA THR A 625 -33.95 9.29 -35.04
C THR A 625 -32.72 9.64 -34.19
N ASP A 626 -31.56 9.74 -34.83
CA ASP A 626 -30.34 10.21 -34.16
C ASP A 626 -30.52 11.63 -33.59
N ALA A 627 -31.26 12.49 -34.31
CA ALA A 627 -31.63 13.82 -33.86
C ALA A 627 -32.41 13.82 -32.51
N SER A 628 -33.29 12.83 -32.28
CA SER A 628 -33.98 12.68 -30.99
C SER A 628 -32.98 12.44 -29.84
N LEU A 629 -32.03 11.52 -30.02
CA LEU A 629 -31.01 11.21 -29.01
C LEU A 629 -30.06 12.39 -28.76
N VAL A 630 -29.73 13.14 -29.81
CA VAL A 630 -28.91 14.36 -29.72
C VAL A 630 -29.62 15.44 -28.91
N GLU A 631 -30.94 15.61 -29.06
CA GLU A 631 -31.71 16.56 -28.25
C GLU A 631 -31.74 16.15 -26.77
N PHE A 632 -31.83 14.85 -26.46
CA PHE A 632 -31.65 14.34 -25.09
C PHE A 632 -30.27 14.66 -24.50
N TYR A 633 -29.20 14.54 -25.29
CA TYR A 633 -27.86 14.96 -24.85
C TYR A 633 -27.83 16.47 -24.54
N PHE A 634 -28.32 17.32 -25.43
CA PHE A 634 -28.25 18.77 -25.24
C PHE A 634 -29.11 19.26 -24.06
N ARG A 635 -30.35 18.75 -23.89
CA ARG A 635 -31.27 19.20 -22.82
C ARG A 635 -30.98 18.65 -21.43
N LYS A 636 -30.31 17.50 -21.30
CA LYS A 636 -30.15 16.78 -20.01
C LYS A 636 -28.69 16.56 -19.57
N CYS A 637 -27.73 16.69 -20.49
CA CYS A 637 -26.31 16.49 -20.19
C CYS A 637 -25.48 17.76 -20.45
N HIS A 638 -25.64 18.35 -21.63
CA HIS A 638 -24.89 19.55 -22.02
C HIS A 638 -25.23 20.77 -21.14
N SER A 639 -26.49 20.91 -20.71
CA SER A 639 -26.94 21.95 -19.76
C SER A 639 -26.15 22.01 -18.45
N ARG A 640 -25.55 20.89 -18.02
CA ARG A 640 -24.75 20.78 -16.78
C ARG A 640 -23.25 20.74 -17.06
N TYR A 641 -22.88 20.35 -18.28
CA TYR A 641 -21.51 20.13 -18.72
C TYR A 641 -21.37 20.62 -20.17
N PRO A 642 -21.26 21.95 -20.40
CA PRO A 642 -21.22 22.56 -21.73
C PRO A 642 -19.90 22.29 -22.49
N VAL A 643 -19.67 21.04 -22.88
CA VAL A 643 -18.40 20.52 -23.45
C VAL A 643 -18.41 20.34 -24.97
N LEU A 644 -19.41 20.86 -25.68
CA LEU A 644 -19.58 20.73 -27.14
C LEU A 644 -20.23 21.98 -27.73
N HIS A 645 -20.14 22.17 -29.05
CA HIS A 645 -20.85 23.24 -29.73
C HIS A 645 -22.03 22.68 -30.53
N ARG A 646 -23.24 23.23 -30.35
CA ARG A 646 -24.44 22.74 -31.01
C ARG A 646 -24.39 22.89 -32.53
N PHE A 647 -23.95 24.04 -33.06
CA PHE A 647 -23.88 24.24 -34.53
C PHE A 647 -22.89 23.27 -35.19
N TYR A 648 -21.63 23.22 -34.71
CA TYR A 648 -20.63 22.30 -35.22
C TYR A 648 -21.06 20.83 -35.08
N PHE A 649 -21.67 20.43 -33.97
CA PHE A 649 -22.19 19.07 -33.82
C PHE A 649 -23.37 18.78 -34.76
N ASN A 650 -24.26 19.74 -34.99
CA ASN A 650 -25.35 19.60 -35.97
C ASN A 650 -24.81 19.42 -37.40
N ASP A 651 -23.65 20.00 -37.75
CA ASP A 651 -23.00 19.78 -39.03
C ASP A 651 -22.29 18.42 -39.10
N VAL A 652 -21.68 17.96 -38.00
CA VAL A 652 -21.20 16.56 -37.85
C VAL A 652 -22.34 15.56 -38.02
N LEU A 653 -23.54 15.86 -37.52
CA LEU A 653 -24.72 15.00 -37.62
C LEU A 653 -25.27 14.88 -39.06
N LYS A 654 -25.10 15.92 -39.89
CA LYS A 654 -25.53 15.94 -41.31
C LYS A 654 -24.63 15.12 -42.24
N LYS A 655 -23.36 14.90 -41.86
CA LYS A 655 -22.40 14.11 -42.66
C LYS A 655 -22.80 12.65 -42.70
N LYS A 656 -22.60 11.99 -43.86
CA LYS A 656 -22.70 10.53 -43.95
C LYS A 656 -21.54 9.91 -43.16
N ASP A 657 -21.70 8.67 -42.70
CA ASP A 657 -20.67 8.01 -41.89
C ASP A 657 -19.35 7.79 -42.67
N GLU A 658 -19.42 7.73 -44.00
CA GLU A 658 -18.26 7.69 -44.92
C GLU A 658 -17.48 9.02 -44.98
N ASP A 659 -18.15 10.15 -44.75
CA ASP A 659 -17.59 11.51 -44.78
C ASP A 659 -17.03 11.95 -43.41
N LEU A 660 -17.12 11.11 -42.37
CA LEU A 660 -16.72 11.44 -41.00
C LEU A 660 -15.22 11.24 -40.76
N GLY A 661 -14.51 12.34 -40.57
CA GLY A 661 -13.16 12.32 -40.00
C GLY A 661 -13.12 11.66 -38.62
N TYR A 662 -11.95 11.17 -38.21
CA TYR A 662 -11.78 10.35 -36.98
C TYR A 662 -12.32 11.01 -35.70
N TRP A 663 -12.22 12.34 -35.60
CA TRP A 663 -12.77 13.14 -34.51
C TRP A 663 -14.29 13.32 -34.60
N ASP A 664 -14.82 13.67 -35.76
CA ASP A 664 -16.27 13.82 -36.00
C ASP A 664 -17.01 12.50 -35.74
N SER A 665 -16.42 11.37 -36.16
CA SER A 665 -16.92 10.01 -35.89
C SER A 665 -16.94 9.67 -34.40
N PHE A 666 -15.89 10.05 -33.65
CA PHE A 666 -15.88 9.94 -32.18
C PHE A 666 -17.03 10.74 -31.56
N LEU A 667 -17.17 12.01 -31.94
CA LEU A 667 -18.21 12.89 -31.40
C LEU A 667 -19.61 12.35 -31.67
N LYS A 668 -19.91 11.97 -32.92
CA LYS A 668 -21.22 11.42 -33.30
C LYS A 668 -21.57 10.20 -32.44
N ASN A 669 -20.63 9.25 -32.29
CA ASN A 669 -20.86 8.06 -31.48
C ASN A 669 -20.97 8.37 -29.97
N VAL A 670 -20.11 9.19 -29.38
CA VAL A 670 -20.17 9.45 -27.93
C VAL A 670 -21.41 10.25 -27.52
N VAL A 671 -21.86 11.20 -28.34
CA VAL A 671 -23.09 11.97 -28.08
C VAL A 671 -24.33 11.08 -28.19
N LEU A 672 -24.42 10.23 -29.22
CA LEU A 672 -25.52 9.26 -29.34
C LEU A 672 -25.53 8.25 -28.19
N ALA A 673 -24.36 7.81 -27.72
CA ALA A 673 -24.24 6.95 -26.54
C ALA A 673 -24.79 7.62 -25.26
N ILE A 674 -24.43 8.89 -25.01
CA ILE A 674 -24.92 9.62 -23.84
C ILE A 674 -26.44 9.88 -23.96
N GLY A 675 -26.90 10.36 -25.12
CA GLY A 675 -28.32 10.63 -25.37
C GLY A 675 -29.20 9.40 -25.17
N ALA A 676 -28.81 8.27 -25.76
CA ALA A 676 -29.48 6.98 -25.57
C ALA A 676 -29.47 6.53 -24.11
N ARG A 677 -28.35 6.67 -23.38
CA ARG A 677 -28.27 6.26 -21.96
C ARG A 677 -29.17 7.12 -21.07
N TYR A 678 -29.26 8.42 -21.31
CA TYR A 678 -30.18 9.30 -20.59
C TYR A 678 -31.64 8.92 -20.83
N LYS A 679 -32.01 8.71 -22.10
CA LYS A 679 -33.37 8.32 -22.49
C LYS A 679 -33.77 6.94 -21.94
N GLU A 680 -32.89 5.96 -22.05
CA GLU A 680 -33.06 4.61 -21.49
C GLU A 680 -33.34 4.64 -19.97
N LEU A 681 -32.58 5.45 -19.21
CA LEU A 681 -32.74 5.54 -17.77
C LEU A 681 -34.04 6.26 -17.36
N MET A 682 -34.42 7.34 -18.04
CA MET A 682 -35.62 8.14 -17.69
C MET A 682 -36.92 7.55 -18.24
N GLU A 683 -36.97 7.21 -19.53
CA GLU A 683 -38.20 6.81 -20.23
C GLU A 683 -38.43 5.29 -20.26
N LYS A 684 -37.45 4.47 -19.83
CA LYS A 684 -37.42 3.00 -20.01
C LYS A 684 -37.57 2.53 -21.47
N LYS A 685 -37.49 3.44 -22.45
CA LYS A 685 -37.73 3.18 -23.88
C LYS A 685 -36.61 3.78 -24.75
N THR A 686 -35.80 2.91 -25.33
CA THR A 686 -34.96 3.24 -26.49
C THR A 686 -34.81 1.98 -27.35
N THR A 687 -34.69 2.18 -28.67
CA THR A 687 -34.47 1.12 -29.66
C THR A 687 -32.98 0.93 -29.99
N LYS A 688 -32.13 1.84 -29.51
CA LYS A 688 -30.70 1.90 -29.82
C LYS A 688 -29.86 1.68 -28.57
N ASP A 689 -29.09 0.58 -28.53
CA ASP A 689 -28.23 0.25 -27.40
C ASP A 689 -27.14 1.33 -27.17
N PRO A 690 -27.13 2.03 -26.02
CA PRO A 690 -26.11 3.03 -25.71
C PRO A 690 -24.68 2.45 -25.69
N ASN A 691 -24.53 1.15 -25.42
CA ASN A 691 -23.22 0.49 -25.35
C ASN A 691 -22.56 0.36 -26.73
N VAL A 692 -23.33 0.06 -27.78
CA VAL A 692 -22.79 -0.09 -29.16
C VAL A 692 -22.15 1.21 -29.63
N PHE A 693 -22.82 2.34 -29.41
CA PHE A 693 -22.27 3.66 -29.70
C PHE A 693 -21.03 3.96 -28.84
N TYR A 694 -21.06 3.66 -27.53
CA TYR A 694 -19.91 3.91 -26.66
C TYR A 694 -18.69 3.08 -27.03
N GLN A 695 -18.85 1.81 -27.40
CA GLN A 695 -17.75 0.94 -27.84
C GLN A 695 -17.06 1.49 -29.10
N ARG A 696 -17.83 2.00 -30.07
CA ARG A 696 -17.32 2.67 -31.27
C ARG A 696 -16.53 3.94 -30.90
N ALA A 697 -17.09 4.78 -30.03
CA ALA A 697 -16.43 6.00 -29.57
C ALA A 697 -15.13 5.72 -28.78
N ARG A 698 -15.12 4.69 -27.92
CA ARG A 698 -14.00 4.36 -27.03
C ARG A 698 -12.69 4.09 -27.78
N ALA A 699 -12.76 3.65 -29.03
CA ALA A 699 -11.60 3.46 -29.90
C ALA A 699 -10.83 4.77 -30.19
N TYR A 700 -11.43 5.95 -30.01
CA TYR A 700 -10.76 7.25 -30.17
C TYR A 700 -9.64 7.46 -29.15
N LEU A 701 -9.92 7.19 -27.87
CA LEU A 701 -9.01 7.49 -26.75
C LEU A 701 -7.66 6.77 -26.86
N SER A 702 -7.59 5.61 -27.49
CA SER A 702 -6.33 4.86 -27.66
C SER A 702 -5.42 5.39 -28.77
N LYS A 703 -5.90 6.29 -29.64
CA LYS A 703 -5.11 6.94 -30.71
C LYS A 703 -5.00 8.46 -30.55
N ALA A 704 -5.75 9.06 -29.63
CA ALA A 704 -5.76 10.50 -29.41
C ALA A 704 -4.51 10.96 -28.64
N ARG A 705 -3.87 12.05 -29.09
CA ARG A 705 -2.63 12.57 -28.50
C ARG A 705 -2.88 13.22 -27.13
N PHE A 706 -2.30 12.67 -26.07
CA PHE A 706 -2.47 13.17 -24.69
C PHE A 706 -2.10 14.65 -24.53
N GLY A 707 -3.02 15.43 -23.95
CA GLY A 707 -2.81 16.84 -23.64
C GLY A 707 -2.90 17.76 -24.85
N ASN A 708 -3.97 17.62 -25.63
CA ASN A 708 -4.54 18.67 -26.47
C ASN A 708 -6.02 18.90 -26.09
N LEU A 709 -6.67 19.92 -26.67
CA LEU A 709 -8.05 20.29 -26.35
C LEU A 709 -9.06 19.15 -26.61
N GLN A 710 -8.95 18.49 -27.78
CA GLN A 710 -9.77 17.34 -28.17
C GLN A 710 -9.64 16.16 -27.21
N TYR A 711 -8.44 15.87 -26.68
CA TYR A 711 -8.21 14.79 -25.72
C TYR A 711 -8.86 15.08 -24.36
N ALA A 712 -8.76 16.32 -23.88
CA ALA A 712 -9.43 16.75 -22.65
C ALA A 712 -10.96 16.61 -22.78
N GLN A 713 -11.51 17.09 -23.90
CA GLN A 713 -12.92 16.98 -24.26
C GLN A 713 -13.39 15.52 -24.43
N ALA A 714 -12.57 14.67 -25.06
CA ALA A 714 -12.88 13.25 -25.24
C ALA A 714 -12.91 12.48 -23.91
N CYS A 715 -11.94 12.71 -23.03
CA CYS A 715 -11.95 12.13 -21.69
C CYS A 715 -13.19 12.57 -20.90
N MET A 716 -13.58 13.84 -21.00
CA MET A 716 -14.77 14.38 -20.34
C MET A 716 -16.07 13.79 -20.88
N LEU A 717 -16.24 13.69 -22.20
CA LEU A 717 -17.41 13.05 -22.82
C LEU A 717 -17.51 11.55 -22.45
N CYS A 718 -16.40 10.82 -22.44
CA CYS A 718 -16.38 9.43 -21.98
C CYS A 718 -16.68 9.30 -20.47
N ALA A 719 -16.24 10.26 -19.64
CA ALA A 719 -16.60 10.30 -18.22
C ALA A 719 -18.11 10.48 -18.03
N LEU A 720 -18.73 11.40 -18.79
CA LEU A 720 -20.18 11.68 -18.71
C LEU A 720 -21.06 10.48 -19.10
N TYR A 721 -20.61 9.64 -20.04
CA TYR A 721 -21.24 8.35 -20.32
C TYR A 721 -21.02 7.35 -19.16
N THR A 722 -19.77 7.17 -18.74
CA THR A 722 -19.38 6.15 -17.74
C THR A 722 -20.08 6.39 -16.39
N HIS A 723 -20.29 7.66 -16.02
CA HIS A 723 -21.08 8.11 -14.86
C HIS A 723 -22.53 7.55 -14.81
N ARG A 724 -23.05 7.02 -15.92
CA ARG A 724 -24.44 6.50 -16.03
C ARG A 724 -24.51 5.10 -16.65
N ALA A 725 -23.39 4.40 -16.81
CA ALA A 725 -23.39 3.04 -17.35
C ALA A 725 -24.10 2.04 -16.40
N LYS A 726 -24.88 1.10 -16.97
CA LYS A 726 -25.57 0.05 -16.20
C LYS A 726 -24.67 -1.11 -15.79
N THR A 727 -23.57 -1.33 -16.50
CA THR A 727 -22.64 -2.44 -16.33
C THR A 727 -21.21 -1.97 -16.59
N HIS A 728 -20.23 -2.60 -15.95
CA HIS A 728 -18.82 -2.24 -16.14
C HIS A 728 -18.29 -2.77 -17.47
N SER A 729 -18.00 -1.88 -18.43
CA SER A 729 -17.23 -2.23 -19.63
C SER A 729 -15.73 -2.09 -19.36
N SER A 730 -14.91 -3.09 -19.73
CA SER A 730 -13.47 -3.16 -19.46
C SER A 730 -12.69 -1.95 -20.00
N GLY A 731 -12.49 -0.92 -19.18
CA GLY A 731 -11.87 0.35 -19.55
C GLY A 731 -11.75 1.32 -18.36
N PRO A 732 -11.26 2.56 -18.57
CA PRO A 732 -10.98 3.50 -17.49
C PRO A 732 -12.24 4.00 -16.79
N THR A 733 -12.20 4.11 -15.46
CA THR A 733 -13.38 4.51 -14.67
C THR A 733 -13.63 6.03 -14.72
N VAL A 734 -14.82 6.46 -14.26
CA VAL A 734 -15.25 7.86 -14.32
C VAL A 734 -14.29 8.82 -13.60
N TRP A 735 -13.71 8.43 -12.45
CA TRP A 735 -12.69 9.23 -11.76
C TRP A 735 -11.39 9.30 -12.54
N HIS A 736 -10.92 8.17 -13.10
CA HIS A 736 -9.72 8.13 -13.94
C HIS A 736 -9.87 8.98 -15.22
N LEU A 737 -11.02 8.92 -15.89
CA LEU A 737 -11.35 9.73 -17.06
C LEU A 737 -11.39 11.23 -16.73
N THR A 738 -12.05 11.60 -15.63
CA THR A 738 -12.13 13.00 -15.17
C THR A 738 -10.75 13.55 -14.80
N GLY A 739 -9.92 12.77 -14.09
CA GLY A 739 -8.54 13.14 -13.78
C GLY A 739 -7.64 13.24 -15.03
N MET A 740 -7.85 12.41 -16.06
CA MET A 740 -7.16 12.55 -17.34
C MET A 740 -7.60 13.80 -18.11
N ALA A 741 -8.89 14.15 -18.07
CA ALA A 741 -9.40 15.39 -18.63
C ALA A 741 -8.78 16.60 -17.91
N MET A 742 -8.77 16.61 -16.57
CA MET A 742 -8.19 17.72 -15.79
C MET A 742 -6.69 17.86 -16.02
N ARG A 743 -5.90 16.76 -15.97
CA ARG A 743 -4.45 16.82 -16.26
C ARG A 743 -4.16 17.32 -17.69
N SER A 744 -5.04 17.01 -18.65
CA SER A 744 -4.92 17.53 -20.02
C SER A 744 -5.25 19.02 -20.11
N ALA A 745 -6.31 19.47 -19.44
CA ALA A 745 -6.70 20.88 -19.34
C ALA A 745 -5.64 21.73 -18.61
N VAL A 746 -5.00 21.16 -17.58
CA VAL A 746 -3.86 21.78 -16.87
C VAL A 746 -2.66 21.91 -17.79
N LYS A 747 -2.27 20.82 -18.49
CA LYS A 747 -1.14 20.82 -19.43
C LYS A 747 -1.26 21.85 -20.55
N ILE A 748 -2.47 22.15 -21.03
CA ILE A 748 -2.72 23.18 -22.06
C ILE A 748 -3.16 24.54 -21.48
N GLY A 749 -3.09 24.72 -20.16
CA GLY A 749 -3.28 26.02 -19.50
C GLY A 749 -4.72 26.49 -19.31
N LEU A 750 -5.76 25.66 -19.51
CA LEU A 750 -7.17 26.11 -19.41
C LEU A 750 -7.57 26.58 -18.00
N HIS A 751 -6.87 26.10 -16.98
CA HIS A 751 -7.00 26.54 -15.58
C HIS A 751 -6.46 27.95 -15.32
N ARG A 752 -5.72 28.53 -16.26
CA ARG A 752 -5.06 29.84 -16.11
C ARG A 752 -5.79 30.97 -16.81
N LYS A 753 -5.66 32.18 -16.26
CA LYS A 753 -6.07 33.44 -16.85
C LYS A 753 -5.31 33.70 -18.15
N GLN A 754 -5.97 33.43 -19.28
CA GLN A 754 -5.41 33.68 -20.60
C GLN A 754 -5.10 35.17 -20.79
N LYS A 755 -3.93 35.46 -21.38
CA LYS A 755 -3.65 36.80 -21.90
C LYS A 755 -4.52 36.99 -23.13
N VAL A 756 -5.42 37.97 -23.07
CA VAL A 756 -6.27 38.33 -24.21
C VAL A 756 -5.39 38.92 -25.30
N ASP A 757 -5.10 38.10 -26.31
CA ASP A 757 -4.61 38.61 -27.59
C ASP A 757 -5.77 39.29 -28.35
N ARG A 758 -5.47 40.22 -29.25
CA ARG A 758 -6.51 40.90 -30.05
C ARG A 758 -7.07 40.02 -31.16
N ASP A 759 -6.27 39.06 -31.61
CA ASP A 759 -6.57 38.23 -32.79
C ASP A 759 -7.14 36.84 -32.42
N GLN A 760 -7.38 36.57 -31.13
CA GLN A 760 -8.00 35.33 -30.67
C GLN A 760 -9.52 35.37 -30.72
N ASP A 761 -10.12 34.29 -31.23
CA ASP A 761 -11.57 34.11 -31.33
C ASP A 761 -12.27 34.14 -29.95
N PRO A 762 -13.18 35.11 -29.70
CA PRO A 762 -14.01 35.14 -28.50
C PRO A 762 -14.79 33.84 -28.25
N TYR A 763 -15.20 33.15 -29.33
CA TYR A 763 -15.97 31.92 -29.25
C TYR A 763 -15.10 30.76 -28.74
N GLU A 764 -13.94 30.49 -29.35
CA GLU A 764 -13.03 29.42 -28.91
C GLU A 764 -12.59 29.62 -27.44
N MET A 765 -12.27 30.85 -27.05
CA MET A 765 -11.87 31.16 -25.67
C MET A 765 -12.98 30.88 -24.63
N GLU A 766 -14.26 31.20 -24.93
CA GLU A 766 -15.36 30.81 -24.00
C GLU A 766 -15.62 29.29 -24.03
N PHE A 767 -15.48 28.62 -25.18
CA PHE A 767 -15.54 27.15 -25.24
C PHE A 767 -14.45 26.50 -24.36
N GLN A 768 -13.22 27.02 -24.39
CA GLN A 768 -12.12 26.56 -23.55
C GLN A 768 -12.41 26.73 -22.04
N LYS A 769 -12.97 27.88 -21.62
CA LYS A 769 -13.48 28.06 -20.25
C LYS A 769 -14.57 27.04 -19.90
N ARG A 770 -15.60 26.93 -20.75
CA ARG A 770 -16.77 26.03 -20.55
C ARG A 770 -16.32 24.57 -20.38
N LEU A 771 -15.33 24.12 -21.15
CA LEU A 771 -14.72 22.80 -20.99
C LEU A 771 -14.01 22.64 -19.64
N PHE A 772 -13.14 23.58 -19.25
CA PHE A 772 -12.44 23.51 -17.95
C PHE A 772 -13.43 23.46 -16.78
N TRP A 773 -14.40 24.38 -16.75
CA TRP A 773 -15.39 24.44 -15.67
C TRP A 773 -16.31 23.22 -15.66
N SER A 774 -16.63 22.63 -16.80
CA SER A 774 -17.33 21.33 -16.87
C SER A 774 -16.53 20.20 -16.23
N ILE A 775 -15.22 20.12 -16.48
CA ILE A 775 -14.34 19.12 -15.87
C ILE A 775 -14.23 19.38 -14.36
N TYR A 776 -14.11 20.63 -13.93
CA TYR A 776 -14.13 21.04 -12.52
C TYR A 776 -15.42 20.61 -11.80
N LEU A 777 -16.60 20.86 -12.40
CA LEU A 777 -17.90 20.45 -11.83
C LEU A 777 -18.00 18.94 -11.59
N LEU A 778 -17.39 18.12 -12.46
CA LEU A 778 -17.36 16.67 -12.30
C LEU A 778 -16.25 16.22 -11.33
N ASP A 779 -15.05 16.79 -11.38
CA ASP A 779 -13.95 16.50 -10.45
C ASP A 779 -14.35 16.76 -9.00
N ARG A 780 -14.93 17.94 -8.71
CA ARG A 780 -15.46 18.27 -7.39
C ARG A 780 -16.57 17.29 -6.99
N LEU A 781 -17.54 17.00 -7.87
CA LEU A 781 -18.61 16.03 -7.58
C LEU A 781 -18.06 14.65 -7.17
N LEU A 782 -17.07 14.13 -7.91
CA LEU A 782 -16.49 12.82 -7.62
C LEU A 782 -15.65 12.82 -6.34
N GLY A 783 -14.89 13.88 -6.08
CA GLY A 783 -14.07 14.01 -4.87
C GLY A 783 -14.91 13.96 -3.59
N HIS A 784 -15.96 14.77 -3.50
CA HIS A 784 -16.87 14.80 -2.35
C HIS A 784 -17.51 13.43 -2.09
N VAL A 785 -18.08 12.82 -3.13
CA VAL A 785 -18.89 11.59 -3.08
C VAL A 785 -18.05 10.35 -2.75
N LEU A 786 -16.81 10.29 -3.23
CA LEU A 786 -15.89 9.15 -3.06
C LEU A 786 -14.88 9.34 -1.92
N GLY A 787 -14.91 10.47 -1.19
CA GLY A 787 -13.91 10.81 -0.18
C GLY A 787 -12.50 11.06 -0.74
N ARG A 788 -12.37 11.24 -2.06
CA ARG A 788 -11.09 11.37 -2.77
C ARG A 788 -10.66 12.84 -2.87
N PRO A 789 -9.35 13.13 -2.90
CA PRO A 789 -8.84 14.47 -3.17
C PRO A 789 -9.16 14.89 -4.62
N PHE A 790 -9.31 16.20 -4.82
CA PHE A 790 -9.55 16.81 -6.13
C PHE A 790 -8.30 16.78 -7.02
N SER A 791 -8.49 16.89 -8.34
CA SER A 791 -7.39 16.85 -9.32
C SER A 791 -6.55 18.14 -9.41
N ILE A 792 -7.03 19.25 -8.83
CA ILE A 792 -6.35 20.56 -8.77
C ILE A 792 -6.89 21.36 -7.56
N PRO A 793 -6.03 21.96 -6.71
CA PRO A 793 -6.46 22.78 -5.58
C PRO A 793 -7.01 24.14 -6.03
N GLU A 794 -7.79 24.80 -5.18
CA GLU A 794 -8.51 26.02 -5.55
C GLU A 794 -7.59 27.23 -5.81
N HIS A 795 -6.41 27.28 -5.18
CA HIS A 795 -5.45 28.38 -5.33
C HIS A 795 -4.66 28.36 -6.66
N ASP A 796 -4.65 27.25 -7.39
CA ASP A 796 -3.97 27.16 -8.70
C ASP A 796 -4.82 27.69 -9.86
N ILE A 797 -6.10 28.02 -9.59
CA ILE A 797 -7.11 28.38 -10.59
C ILE A 797 -7.30 29.91 -10.60
N ASP A 798 -6.82 30.58 -11.65
CA ASP A 798 -7.07 32.01 -11.89
C ASP A 798 -7.86 32.31 -13.18
N VAL A 799 -8.29 31.27 -13.92
CA VAL A 799 -9.27 31.42 -15.01
C VAL A 799 -10.63 31.90 -14.47
N GLN A 800 -11.27 32.82 -15.18
CA GLN A 800 -12.60 33.32 -14.83
C GLN A 800 -13.69 32.29 -15.17
N LEU A 801 -14.84 32.42 -14.51
CA LEU A 801 -16.07 31.72 -14.91
C LEU A 801 -16.43 32.04 -16.39
N PRO A 802 -17.17 31.16 -17.09
CA PRO A 802 -17.76 31.50 -18.38
C PRO A 802 -18.66 32.74 -18.25
N VAL A 803 -18.86 33.49 -19.34
CA VAL A 803 -19.92 34.51 -19.35
C VAL A 803 -21.31 33.87 -19.35
N ASP A 804 -22.29 34.54 -18.74
CA ASP A 804 -23.69 34.09 -18.79
C ASP A 804 -24.32 34.50 -20.13
N ALA A 805 -24.06 33.66 -21.13
CA ALA A 805 -24.62 33.74 -22.48
C ALA A 805 -24.82 32.32 -22.99
N ASP A 806 -25.83 32.10 -23.83
CA ASP A 806 -26.24 30.77 -24.27
C ASP A 806 -25.07 29.91 -24.80
N SER A 807 -25.15 28.61 -24.52
CA SER A 807 -24.18 27.61 -24.95
C SER A 807 -23.98 27.57 -26.48
N ASP A 808 -25.05 27.85 -27.23
CA ASP A 808 -25.11 28.02 -28.68
C ASP A 808 -25.25 29.50 -29.14
N CYS A 809 -24.81 30.47 -28.33
CA CYS A 809 -24.68 31.86 -28.75
C CYS A 809 -23.60 32.03 -29.83
N SER A 810 -23.96 32.63 -30.97
CA SER A 810 -23.07 32.97 -32.09
C SER A 810 -22.85 34.48 -32.26
N ASP A 811 -23.29 35.31 -31.30
CA ASP A 811 -23.12 36.76 -31.34
C ASP A 811 -21.74 37.13 -30.76
N MET A 812 -20.82 37.44 -31.67
CA MET A 812 -19.43 37.76 -31.34
C MET A 812 -19.28 39.10 -30.61
N GLU A 813 -20.17 40.06 -30.87
CA GLU A 813 -20.13 41.38 -30.25
C GLU A 813 -20.70 41.32 -28.83
N LEU A 814 -21.82 40.61 -28.63
CA LEU A 814 -22.37 40.32 -27.31
C LEU A 814 -21.36 39.55 -26.44
N LEU A 815 -20.75 38.48 -26.97
CA LEU A 815 -19.72 37.72 -26.24
C LEU A 815 -18.50 38.58 -25.90
N HIS A 816 -18.07 39.48 -26.80
CA HIS A 816 -16.98 40.41 -26.51
C HIS A 816 -17.35 41.40 -25.39
N ASN A 817 -18.52 42.02 -25.46
CA ASN A 817 -18.99 43.02 -24.50
C ASN A 817 -19.21 42.43 -23.09
N LEU A 818 -19.81 41.24 -22.99
CA LEU A 818 -19.96 40.52 -21.72
C LEU A 818 -18.61 40.21 -21.06
N ARG A 819 -17.59 39.86 -21.86
CA ARG A 819 -16.23 39.61 -21.37
C ARG A 819 -15.51 40.89 -20.94
N LEU A 820 -15.78 42.02 -21.59
CA LEU A 820 -15.28 43.32 -21.14
C LEU A 820 -15.89 43.72 -19.78
N ALA A 821 -17.21 43.55 -19.60
CA ALA A 821 -17.87 43.79 -18.32
C ALA A 821 -17.32 42.88 -17.20
N GLN A 822 -17.22 41.57 -17.47
CA GLN A 822 -16.61 40.59 -16.54
C GLN A 822 -15.15 40.94 -16.18
N LYS A 823 -14.39 41.53 -17.11
CA LYS A 823 -13.01 42.00 -16.86
C LYS A 823 -12.96 43.30 -16.04
N GLN A 824 -13.99 44.14 -16.10
CA GLN A 824 -14.13 45.37 -15.32
C GLN A 824 -14.74 45.15 -13.93
N GLY A 825 -15.09 43.91 -13.57
CA GLY A 825 -15.75 43.59 -12.30
C GLY A 825 -17.24 43.91 -12.26
N GLN A 826 -17.86 44.16 -13.42
CA GLN A 826 -19.29 44.40 -13.54
C GLN A 826 -20.00 43.07 -13.85
N GLU A 827 -20.87 42.58 -12.97
CA GLU A 827 -21.86 41.57 -13.33
C GLU A 827 -22.92 42.23 -14.22
N PHE A 828 -22.88 41.96 -15.53
CA PHE A 828 -23.76 42.57 -16.52
C PHE A 828 -25.18 41.99 -16.41
N GLN A 829 -26.08 42.71 -15.73
CA GLN A 829 -27.49 42.34 -15.54
C GLN A 829 -28.35 42.57 -16.81
N GLY A 830 -27.95 41.99 -17.94
CA GLY A 830 -28.66 42.15 -19.21
C GLY A 830 -28.83 40.83 -19.97
N GLY A 831 -30.03 40.23 -19.91
CA GLY A 831 -30.36 39.10 -20.78
C GLY A 831 -31.39 38.07 -20.29
N GLY A 832 -31.88 38.14 -19.04
CA GLY A 832 -32.76 37.11 -18.50
C GLY A 832 -31.99 35.81 -18.19
N LEU A 833 -32.67 34.65 -18.27
CA LEU A 833 -32.03 33.33 -18.08
C LEU A 833 -31.37 32.83 -19.36
N THR A 834 -30.20 32.22 -19.24
CA THR A 834 -29.49 31.56 -20.34
C THR A 834 -29.19 30.09 -20.01
N THR A 835 -28.83 29.29 -21.01
CA THR A 835 -28.38 27.90 -20.82
C THR A 835 -27.05 27.77 -20.05
N MET A 836 -26.36 28.87 -19.75
CA MET A 836 -25.17 28.90 -18.89
C MET A 836 -25.45 29.27 -17.43
N THR A 837 -26.60 29.87 -17.10
CA THR A 837 -26.91 30.36 -15.74
C THR A 837 -26.80 29.25 -14.69
N SER A 838 -27.39 28.08 -14.93
CA SER A 838 -27.28 26.91 -14.03
C SER A 838 -25.82 26.49 -13.80
N VAL A 839 -25.04 26.39 -14.87
CA VAL A 839 -23.61 26.01 -14.83
C VAL A 839 -22.83 27.00 -13.96
N ILE A 840 -23.10 28.31 -14.09
CA ILE A 840 -22.42 29.36 -13.34
C ILE A 840 -22.78 29.31 -11.85
N HIS A 841 -24.06 29.15 -11.50
CA HIS A 841 -24.47 28.96 -10.10
C HIS A 841 -23.89 27.68 -9.50
N MET A 842 -23.93 26.56 -10.23
CA MET A 842 -23.32 25.31 -9.78
C MET A 842 -21.81 25.42 -9.63
N CYS A 843 -21.11 26.18 -10.49
CA CYS A 843 -19.70 26.50 -10.30
C CYS A 843 -19.48 27.31 -9.02
N LYS A 844 -20.23 28.41 -8.80
CA LYS A 844 -20.18 29.20 -7.54
C LYS A 844 -20.32 28.29 -6.30
N LEU A 845 -21.30 27.37 -6.30
CA LEU A 845 -21.50 26.39 -5.21
C LEU A 845 -20.33 25.40 -5.03
N ARG A 846 -19.75 24.87 -6.11
CA ARG A 846 -18.63 23.92 -6.02
C ARG A 846 -17.37 24.53 -5.40
N ARG A 847 -17.19 25.85 -5.48
CA ARG A 847 -16.10 26.56 -4.79
C ARG A 847 -16.33 26.54 -3.28
N ILE A 848 -17.54 26.87 -2.83
CA ILE A 848 -17.95 26.79 -1.42
C ILE A 848 -17.80 25.35 -0.89
N GLU A 849 -18.27 24.33 -1.63
CA GLU A 849 -18.05 22.93 -1.24
C GLU A 849 -16.56 22.53 -1.23
N SER A 850 -15.71 23.17 -2.04
CA SER A 850 -14.26 22.98 -2.04
C SER A 850 -13.59 23.63 -0.83
N GLU A 851 -14.09 24.79 -0.36
CA GLU A 851 -13.68 25.42 0.90
C GLU A 851 -14.10 24.56 2.11
N ILE A 852 -15.33 24.02 2.11
CA ILE A 852 -15.81 23.08 3.14
C ILE A 852 -14.92 21.82 3.18
N GLN A 853 -14.57 21.23 2.03
CA GLN A 853 -13.68 20.07 1.98
C GLN A 853 -12.25 20.42 2.44
N ALA A 854 -11.74 21.61 2.15
CA ALA A 854 -10.44 22.06 2.66
C ALA A 854 -10.45 22.32 4.18
N ALA A 855 -11.52 22.90 4.72
CA ALA A 855 -11.63 23.29 6.12
C ALA A 855 -11.84 22.12 7.08
N PHE A 856 -12.73 21.17 6.74
CA PHE A 856 -13.19 20.12 7.67
C PHE A 856 -12.72 18.71 7.30
N TYR A 857 -12.30 18.48 6.04
CA TYR A 857 -12.08 17.13 5.49
C TYR A 857 -10.69 16.93 4.86
N ALA A 858 -9.82 17.94 4.90
CA ALA A 858 -8.42 17.78 4.54
C ALA A 858 -7.66 16.96 5.59
N VAL A 859 -6.59 16.28 5.17
CA VAL A 859 -5.72 15.46 6.06
C VAL A 859 -5.11 16.27 7.22
N ASN A 860 -5.02 17.59 7.05
CA ASN A 860 -4.46 18.54 8.03
C ASN A 860 -5.54 19.52 8.56
N ALA A 861 -6.83 19.21 8.40
CA ALA A 861 -7.93 20.01 8.97
C ALA A 861 -7.78 20.09 10.51
N SER A 862 -8.05 21.27 11.08
CA SER A 862 -7.89 21.53 12.52
C SER A 862 -9.23 21.34 13.26
N PRO A 863 -9.33 20.40 14.21
CA PRO A 863 -10.55 20.20 15.00
C PRO A 863 -11.01 21.46 15.75
N PHE A 864 -10.08 22.35 16.09
CA PHE A 864 -10.35 23.57 16.86
C PHE A 864 -10.86 24.74 16.01
N ALA A 865 -10.90 24.63 14.68
CA ALA A 865 -11.32 25.70 13.79
C ALA A 865 -12.85 25.85 13.66
N MET A 866 -13.63 24.83 14.05
CA MET A 866 -15.01 24.66 13.58
C MET A 866 -15.94 25.88 13.79
N PRO A 867 -16.08 26.47 15.00
CA PRO A 867 -17.07 27.53 15.23
C PRO A 867 -16.82 28.82 14.44
N ASN A 868 -15.55 29.08 14.10
CA ASN A 868 -15.12 30.30 13.40
C ASN A 868 -15.19 30.17 11.88
N VAL A 869 -15.16 28.93 11.36
CA VAL A 869 -15.16 28.63 9.91
C VAL A 869 -16.53 28.15 9.43
N GLU A 870 -17.31 27.50 10.29
CA GLU A 870 -18.67 27.03 10.01
C GLU A 870 -19.62 28.17 9.68
N ARG A 871 -19.64 29.25 10.48
CA ARG A 871 -20.60 30.35 10.31
C ARG A 871 -20.40 31.15 9.01
N PRO A 872 -19.17 31.53 8.60
CA PRO A 872 -18.95 32.15 7.30
C PRO A 872 -19.37 31.25 6.12
N LEU A 873 -19.05 29.95 6.17
CA LEU A 873 -19.44 29.01 5.10
C LEU A 873 -20.96 28.72 5.10
N ALA A 874 -21.62 28.78 6.26
CA ALA A 874 -23.07 28.76 6.36
C ALA A 874 -23.68 29.97 5.64
N GLN A 875 -23.20 31.18 5.94
CA GLN A 875 -23.69 32.40 5.30
C GLN A 875 -23.46 32.37 3.78
N GLN A 876 -22.29 31.94 3.30
CA GLN A 876 -22.04 31.77 1.86
C GLN A 876 -23.04 30.83 1.16
N LEU A 877 -23.53 29.78 1.84
CA LEU A 877 -24.56 28.88 1.28
C LEU A 877 -25.95 29.52 1.25
N GLU A 878 -26.32 30.31 2.27
CA GLU A 878 -27.59 31.06 2.26
C GLU A 878 -27.56 32.20 1.23
N ASP A 879 -26.44 32.93 1.13
CA ASP A 879 -26.22 33.98 0.12
C ASP A 879 -26.29 33.42 -1.30
N TRP A 880 -25.73 32.22 -1.52
CA TRP A 880 -25.84 31.51 -2.80
C TRP A 880 -27.28 31.11 -3.12
N LEU A 881 -28.03 30.63 -2.11
CA LEU A 881 -29.44 30.23 -2.26
C LEU A 881 -30.33 31.45 -2.55
N ALA A 882 -30.09 32.57 -1.87
CA ALA A 882 -30.79 33.83 -2.06
C ALA A 882 -30.47 34.51 -3.41
N ALA A 883 -29.30 34.21 -3.99
CA ALA A 883 -28.90 34.69 -5.32
C ALA A 883 -29.47 33.86 -6.49
N LEU A 884 -30.20 32.77 -6.24
CA LEU A 884 -30.82 31.98 -7.30
C LEU A 884 -31.97 32.73 -8.01
N PRO A 885 -32.18 32.50 -9.32
CA PRO A 885 -33.41 32.91 -9.99
C PRO A 885 -34.65 32.28 -9.35
N SER A 886 -35.80 32.95 -9.45
CA SER A 886 -37.01 32.45 -8.80
C SER A 886 -37.50 31.15 -9.43
N ARG A 887 -38.25 30.37 -8.63
CA ARG A 887 -38.86 29.11 -9.08
C ARG A 887 -39.68 29.28 -10.37
N GLN A 888 -40.45 30.37 -10.46
CA GLN A 888 -41.29 30.68 -11.62
C GLN A 888 -40.47 30.98 -12.88
N GLU A 889 -39.32 31.66 -12.76
CA GLU A 889 -38.45 31.96 -13.91
C GLU A 889 -37.77 30.69 -14.43
N LEU A 890 -37.25 29.84 -13.53
CA LEU A 890 -36.63 28.56 -13.90
C LEU A 890 -37.64 27.60 -14.55
N GLU A 891 -38.85 27.47 -13.98
CA GLU A 891 -39.91 26.60 -14.53
C GLU A 891 -40.48 27.13 -15.86
N ALA A 892 -40.40 28.44 -16.11
CA ALA A 892 -40.74 29.04 -17.41
C ALA A 892 -39.65 28.83 -18.49
N PHE A 893 -38.37 28.65 -18.09
CA PHE A 893 -37.23 28.62 -19.01
C PHE A 893 -36.98 27.24 -19.64
N LYS A 894 -37.88 26.85 -20.55
CA LYS A 894 -37.93 25.56 -21.27
C LYS A 894 -36.70 25.18 -22.14
N ARG A 895 -35.61 25.94 -22.10
CA ARG A 895 -34.36 25.65 -22.86
C ARG A 895 -33.46 24.63 -22.16
N HIS A 896 -33.56 24.46 -20.84
CA HIS A 896 -32.91 23.38 -20.11
C HIS A 896 -33.81 22.81 -19.02
N ASP A 897 -33.59 21.55 -18.67
CA ASP A 897 -34.52 20.77 -17.84
C ASP A 897 -34.07 20.73 -16.37
N GLU A 898 -33.80 21.91 -15.79
CA GLU A 898 -33.27 22.10 -14.43
C GLU A 898 -34.16 23.08 -13.64
N GLY A 899 -35.18 22.53 -12.98
CA GLY A 899 -36.06 23.27 -12.08
C GLY A 899 -35.41 23.61 -10.75
N TYR A 900 -36.05 24.48 -9.97
CA TYR A 900 -35.54 25.02 -8.70
C TYR A 900 -35.03 23.93 -7.73
N ASP A 901 -35.72 22.78 -7.66
CA ASP A 901 -35.37 21.68 -6.75
C ASP A 901 -34.00 21.03 -7.06
N TYR A 902 -33.44 21.22 -8.26
CA TYR A 902 -32.06 20.81 -8.59
C TYR A 902 -31.02 21.62 -7.82
N PHE A 903 -31.21 22.94 -7.72
CA PHE A 903 -30.35 23.82 -6.94
C PHE A 903 -30.56 23.61 -5.44
N LEU A 904 -31.82 23.42 -5.02
CA LEU A 904 -32.18 23.16 -3.62
C LEU A 904 -31.57 21.85 -3.11
N LEU A 905 -31.62 20.78 -3.90
CA LEU A 905 -30.91 19.51 -3.65
C LEU A 905 -29.39 19.72 -3.51
N ALA A 906 -28.80 20.58 -4.34
CA ALA A 906 -27.36 20.86 -4.29
C ALA A 906 -26.98 21.66 -3.02
N TYR A 907 -27.75 22.68 -2.65
CA TYR A 907 -27.62 23.41 -1.39
C TYR A 907 -27.77 22.47 -0.19
N TYR A 908 -28.80 21.61 -0.14
CA TYR A 908 -28.99 20.69 0.98
C TYR A 908 -27.82 19.71 1.12
N ARG A 909 -27.27 19.18 0.02
CA ARG A 909 -26.06 18.33 0.09
C ARG A 909 -24.85 19.11 0.65
N ALA A 910 -24.63 20.35 0.20
CA ALA A 910 -23.54 21.19 0.67
C ALA A 910 -23.70 21.58 2.16
N ARG A 911 -24.92 21.93 2.59
CA ARG A 911 -25.26 22.22 3.99
C ARG A 911 -25.07 20.99 4.87
N ARG A 912 -25.47 19.80 4.41
CA ARG A 912 -25.22 18.53 5.14
C ARG A 912 -23.73 18.22 5.25
N LEU A 913 -22.96 18.45 4.18
CA LEU A 913 -21.49 18.31 4.19
C LEU A 913 -20.85 19.27 5.20
N LEU A 914 -21.35 20.49 5.35
CA LEU A 914 -20.86 21.43 6.36
C LEU A 914 -21.20 21.01 7.81
N LEU A 915 -22.39 20.45 8.04
CA LEU A 915 -22.87 20.09 9.39
C LEU A 915 -22.42 18.69 9.88
N ALA A 916 -22.07 17.78 8.97
CA ALA A 916 -21.73 16.39 9.30
C ALA A 916 -20.52 16.18 10.25
N PRO A 917 -19.51 17.07 10.38
CA PRO A 917 -18.48 16.91 11.42
C PRO A 917 -19.08 16.96 12.83
N ARG A 918 -20.01 17.91 13.06
CA ARG A 918 -20.69 18.15 14.35
C ARG A 918 -21.72 17.08 14.68
N PHE A 919 -22.30 16.45 13.65
CA PHE A 919 -23.21 15.32 13.81
C PHE A 919 -22.56 14.13 14.51
N ASN A 920 -21.26 13.90 14.27
CA ASN A 920 -20.48 12.85 14.93
C ASN A 920 -20.11 13.20 16.40
N GLU A 921 -20.44 14.40 16.89
CA GLU A 921 -20.19 14.85 18.27
C GLU A 921 -21.44 14.75 19.18
N LEU A 922 -22.57 14.26 18.65
CA LEU A 922 -23.87 14.18 19.34
C LEU A 922 -23.97 13.08 20.43
N ASN A 923 -22.90 12.91 21.23
CA ASN A 923 -22.81 11.91 22.30
C ASN A 923 -23.56 12.30 23.60
N SER A 924 -24.16 13.48 23.66
CA SER A 924 -24.99 13.92 24.79
C SER A 924 -26.07 14.91 24.33
N PHE A 925 -27.34 14.57 24.52
CA PHE A 925 -28.45 15.50 24.30
C PHE A 925 -28.49 16.58 25.38
N ASP A 926 -28.30 17.83 24.97
CA ASP A 926 -28.36 19.01 25.83
C ASP A 926 -29.03 20.18 25.09
N ALA A 927 -29.19 21.32 25.78
CA ALA A 927 -29.83 22.49 25.19
C ALA A 927 -28.99 23.19 24.09
N SER A 928 -27.70 22.85 23.93
CA SER A 928 -26.83 23.44 22.89
C SER A 928 -26.71 22.61 21.61
N THR A 929 -26.95 21.29 21.67
CA THR A 929 -26.93 20.37 20.52
C THR A 929 -28.25 20.30 19.76
N TYR A 930 -29.38 20.51 20.45
CA TYR A 930 -30.74 20.41 19.90
C TYR A 930 -30.99 21.20 18.59
N PRO A 931 -30.50 22.45 18.41
CA PRO A 931 -30.71 23.20 17.16
C PRO A 931 -30.01 22.57 15.95
N ILE A 932 -28.83 21.97 16.17
CA ILE A 932 -28.01 21.32 15.12
C ILE A 932 -28.68 20.02 14.68
N PHE A 933 -29.23 19.26 15.63
CA PHE A 933 -30.02 18.06 15.38
C PHE A 933 -31.24 18.38 14.49
N HIS A 934 -32.06 19.36 14.85
CA HIS A 934 -33.20 19.78 14.03
C HIS A 934 -32.78 20.27 12.63
N GLU A 935 -31.68 21.01 12.50
CA GLU A 935 -31.21 21.41 11.18
C GLU A 935 -30.72 20.21 10.36
N TYR A 936 -30.01 19.25 10.97
CA TYR A 936 -29.54 18.06 10.26
C TYR A 936 -30.69 17.18 9.76
N VAL A 937 -31.77 17.06 10.55
CA VAL A 937 -33.04 16.43 10.13
C VAL A 937 -33.65 17.20 8.96
N ARG A 938 -33.87 18.52 9.10
CA ARG A 938 -34.44 19.39 8.05
C ARG A 938 -33.69 19.26 6.71
N ILE A 939 -32.36 19.27 6.77
CA ILE A 939 -31.51 19.21 5.58
C ILE A 939 -31.50 17.81 4.96
N SER A 940 -31.48 16.75 5.77
CA SER A 940 -31.54 15.37 5.27
C SER A 940 -32.90 15.05 4.64
N GLY A 941 -33.99 15.54 5.24
CA GLY A 941 -35.34 15.45 4.69
C GLY A 941 -35.54 16.25 3.42
N GLY A 942 -34.98 17.47 3.38
CA GLY A 942 -34.93 18.30 2.18
C GLY A 942 -34.29 17.61 0.97
N ILE A 943 -33.24 16.79 1.17
CA ILE A 943 -32.66 15.97 0.11
C ILE A 943 -33.68 14.95 -0.42
N CYS A 944 -34.40 14.26 0.46
CA CYS A 944 -35.41 13.27 0.10
C CYS A 944 -36.58 13.89 -0.68
N GLN A 945 -37.12 15.02 -0.19
CA GLN A 945 -38.22 15.71 -0.85
C GLN A 945 -37.79 16.36 -2.18
N ALA A 946 -36.57 16.91 -2.28
CA ALA A 946 -36.07 17.45 -3.55
C ALA A 946 -35.88 16.35 -4.62
N TYR A 947 -35.40 15.16 -4.21
CA TYR A 947 -35.38 14.00 -5.12
C TYR A 947 -36.78 13.55 -5.55
N LYS A 948 -37.78 13.63 -4.66
CA LYS A 948 -39.19 13.33 -4.98
C LYS A 948 -39.79 14.34 -5.96
N ALA A 949 -39.70 15.64 -5.68
CA ALA A 949 -40.19 16.70 -6.56
C ALA A 949 -39.56 16.63 -7.97
N LEU A 950 -38.25 16.33 -8.05
CA LEU A 950 -37.57 16.10 -9.33
C LEU A 950 -38.06 14.85 -10.07
N TYR A 951 -38.46 13.79 -9.36
CA TYR A 951 -39.04 12.58 -9.96
C TYR A 951 -40.45 12.84 -10.50
N GLU A 952 -41.33 13.41 -9.68
CA GLU A 952 -42.70 13.79 -10.05
C GLU A 952 -42.71 14.74 -11.27
N SER A 953 -41.77 15.70 -11.30
CA SER A 953 -41.58 16.63 -12.42
C SER A 953 -40.91 16.02 -13.66
N SER A 954 -40.54 14.72 -13.64
CA SER A 954 -39.77 14.05 -14.70
C SER A 954 -38.42 14.72 -15.05
N LEU A 955 -37.81 15.38 -14.07
CA LEU A 955 -36.50 16.04 -14.15
C LEU A 955 -35.37 15.21 -13.50
N LEU A 956 -35.70 14.16 -12.74
CA LEU A 956 -34.74 13.30 -12.05
C LEU A 956 -33.83 12.54 -13.03
N THR A 957 -32.60 13.03 -13.17
CA THR A 957 -31.54 12.31 -13.87
C THR A 957 -30.95 11.24 -12.96
N PHE A 958 -31.34 9.98 -13.16
CA PHE A 958 -30.78 8.84 -12.44
C PHE A 958 -29.24 8.82 -12.55
N SER A 959 -28.56 8.63 -11.43
CA SER A 959 -27.10 8.40 -11.33
C SER A 959 -26.80 7.56 -10.07
N PRO A 960 -25.71 6.77 -10.05
CA PRO A 960 -25.21 6.14 -8.82
C PRO A 960 -24.87 7.15 -7.71
N VAL A 961 -24.45 8.37 -8.08
CA VAL A 961 -24.35 9.53 -7.16
C VAL A 961 -25.69 9.80 -6.47
N ALA A 962 -26.80 9.80 -7.21
CA ALA A 962 -28.13 10.00 -6.62
C ALA A 962 -28.50 8.86 -5.67
N LEU A 963 -28.22 7.60 -6.04
CA LEU A 963 -28.42 6.42 -5.19
C LEU A 963 -27.68 6.52 -3.86
N GLN A 964 -26.41 6.90 -3.86
CA GLN A 964 -25.65 7.13 -2.62
C GLN A 964 -26.20 8.34 -1.84
N THR A 965 -26.54 9.44 -2.51
CA THR A 965 -27.01 10.67 -1.85
C THR A 965 -28.35 10.46 -1.14
N ILE A 966 -29.31 9.79 -1.78
CA ILE A 966 -30.61 9.49 -1.18
C ILE A 966 -30.48 8.46 -0.04
N PHE A 967 -29.68 7.40 -0.23
CA PHE A 967 -29.50 6.34 0.76
C PHE A 967 -28.87 6.86 2.06
N ILE A 968 -27.76 7.60 1.98
CA ILE A 968 -27.12 8.15 3.19
C ILE A 968 -28.03 9.19 3.87
N SER A 969 -28.87 9.94 3.12
CA SER A 969 -29.83 10.88 3.74
C SER A 969 -31.00 10.17 4.41
N GLY A 970 -31.45 9.05 3.86
CA GLY A 970 -32.39 8.14 4.54
C GLY A 970 -31.81 7.61 5.85
N LEU A 971 -30.57 7.12 5.83
CA LEU A 971 -29.87 6.66 7.05
C LEU A 971 -29.71 7.78 8.09
N SER A 972 -29.38 9.01 7.67
CA SER A 972 -29.35 10.18 8.55
C SER A 972 -30.68 10.39 9.29
N LEU A 973 -31.81 10.35 8.56
CA LEU A 973 -33.15 10.51 9.13
C LEU A 973 -33.55 9.35 10.04
N ALA A 974 -33.26 8.12 9.63
CA ALA A 974 -33.52 6.91 10.40
C ALA A 974 -32.80 6.94 11.75
N TYR A 975 -31.52 7.33 11.78
CA TYR A 975 -30.73 7.48 13.00
C TYR A 975 -31.23 8.63 13.90
N CYS A 976 -31.59 9.79 13.33
CA CYS A 976 -32.20 10.87 14.11
C CYS A 976 -33.53 10.44 14.75
N THR A 977 -34.40 9.77 14.00
CA THR A 977 -35.69 9.27 14.49
C THR A 977 -35.52 8.16 15.54
N TRP A 978 -34.44 7.38 15.46
CA TRP A 978 -34.06 6.40 16.48
C TRP A 978 -33.59 7.05 17.78
N LEU A 979 -32.73 8.08 17.70
CA LEU A 979 -32.20 8.77 18.88
C LEU A 979 -33.31 9.49 19.66
N ASP A 980 -34.14 10.28 18.96
CA ASP A 980 -35.29 10.95 19.55
C ASP A 980 -36.40 11.18 18.50
N LYS A 981 -37.46 10.39 18.61
CA LYS A 981 -38.64 10.41 17.75
C LYS A 981 -39.53 11.64 17.95
N GLU A 982 -39.50 12.27 19.11
CA GLU A 982 -40.23 13.51 19.39
C GLU A 982 -39.46 14.73 18.84
N ALA A 983 -38.14 14.76 19.02
CA ALA A 983 -37.27 15.81 18.47
C ALA A 983 -37.18 15.74 16.93
N ALA A 984 -37.17 14.54 16.32
CA ALA A 984 -37.18 14.39 14.86
C ALA A 984 -38.49 14.89 14.23
N GLY A 985 -39.60 14.81 14.98
CA GLY A 985 -40.90 15.32 14.60
C GLY A 985 -41.61 14.51 13.49
N PRO A 986 -42.89 14.81 13.20
CA PRO A 986 -43.70 14.02 12.27
C PRO A 986 -43.20 14.09 10.82
N ASN A 987 -42.51 15.17 10.44
CA ASN A 987 -42.01 15.38 9.08
C ASN A 987 -40.95 14.34 8.69
N ALA A 988 -40.10 13.91 9.64
CA ALA A 988 -39.06 12.90 9.38
C ALA A 988 -39.65 11.57 8.87
N VAL A 989 -40.88 11.21 9.26
CA VAL A 989 -41.58 10.00 8.78
C VAL A 989 -41.98 10.15 7.31
N MET A 990 -42.43 11.34 6.90
CA MET A 990 -42.74 11.65 5.49
C MET A 990 -41.47 11.69 4.63
N ASP A 991 -40.37 12.20 5.17
CA ASP A 991 -39.07 12.27 4.49
C ASP A 991 -38.42 10.89 4.32
N ILE A 992 -38.52 10.02 5.34
CA ILE A 992 -38.14 8.61 5.27
C ILE A 992 -38.96 7.88 4.20
N SER A 993 -40.27 8.16 4.12
CA SER A 993 -41.16 7.58 3.10
C SER A 993 -40.76 8.01 1.69
N ALA A 994 -40.46 9.30 1.47
CA ALA A 994 -39.95 9.82 0.20
C ALA A 994 -38.59 9.20 -0.19
N CYS A 995 -37.72 8.92 0.79
CA CYS A 995 -36.47 8.18 0.56
C CYS A 995 -36.73 6.75 0.03
N LEU A 996 -37.61 5.99 0.69
CA LEU A 996 -37.94 4.62 0.29
C LEU A 996 -38.64 4.55 -1.08
N GLU A 997 -39.46 5.54 -1.40
CA GLU A 997 -40.07 5.71 -2.73
C GLU A 997 -39.01 5.88 -3.81
N ILE A 998 -38.09 6.83 -3.65
CA ILE A 998 -37.02 7.09 -4.64
C ILE A 998 -36.02 5.92 -4.74
N LEU A 999 -35.70 5.25 -3.63
CA LEU A 999 -34.91 4.00 -3.65
C LEU A 999 -35.63 2.87 -4.41
N SER A 1000 -36.96 2.80 -4.33
CA SER A 1000 -37.76 1.84 -5.11
C SER A 1000 -37.70 2.16 -6.60
N VAL A 1001 -37.87 3.42 -6.98
CA VAL A 1001 -37.73 3.88 -8.38
C VAL A 1001 -36.33 3.58 -8.93
N LEU A 1002 -35.28 3.85 -8.15
CA LEU A 1002 -33.89 3.56 -8.52
C LEU A 1002 -33.64 2.06 -8.75
N ALA A 1003 -34.22 1.20 -7.91
CA ALA A 1003 -34.14 -0.26 -8.06
C ALA A 1003 -34.74 -0.74 -9.39
N GLU A 1004 -35.83 -0.13 -9.87
CA GLU A 1004 -36.38 -0.43 -11.20
C GLU A 1004 -35.49 0.00 -12.38
N ARG A 1005 -34.53 0.91 -12.17
CA ARG A 1005 -33.60 1.38 -13.22
C ARG A 1005 -32.26 0.64 -13.17
N TRP A 1006 -31.87 0.14 -12.00
CA TRP A 1006 -30.66 -0.64 -11.77
C TRP A 1006 -30.89 -1.81 -10.80
N SER A 1007 -30.63 -3.03 -11.26
CA SER A 1007 -30.68 -4.25 -10.45
C SER A 1007 -29.85 -4.15 -9.15
N ASN A 1008 -28.69 -3.50 -9.21
CA ASN A 1008 -27.80 -3.30 -8.06
C ASN A 1008 -28.41 -2.38 -6.98
N ALA A 1009 -29.40 -1.54 -7.31
CA ALA A 1009 -30.05 -0.64 -6.36
C ALA A 1009 -31.13 -1.33 -5.49
N HIS A 1010 -31.61 -2.53 -5.85
CA HIS A 1010 -32.49 -3.33 -4.97
C HIS A 1010 -31.86 -3.57 -3.59
N LYS A 1011 -30.54 -3.79 -3.51
CA LYS A 1011 -29.82 -4.00 -2.25
C LYS A 1011 -29.98 -2.84 -1.28
N TYR A 1012 -29.86 -1.60 -1.78
CA TYR A 1012 -29.98 -0.37 -0.99
C TYR A 1012 -31.43 -0.16 -0.52
N ARG A 1013 -32.39 -0.38 -1.43
CA ARG A 1013 -33.82 -0.27 -1.16
C ARG A 1013 -34.27 -1.25 -0.07
N ASN A 1014 -33.85 -2.52 -0.17
CA ASN A 1014 -34.27 -3.56 0.77
C ASN A 1014 -33.68 -3.29 2.17
N VAL A 1015 -32.35 -3.09 2.29
CA VAL A 1015 -31.71 -2.74 3.56
C VAL A 1015 -32.29 -1.47 4.20
N PHE A 1016 -32.66 -0.46 3.40
CA PHE A 1016 -33.32 0.74 3.94
C PHE A 1016 -34.76 0.47 4.39
N LYS A 1017 -35.54 -0.29 3.62
CA LYS A 1017 -36.90 -0.69 4.01
C LYS A 1017 -36.88 -1.49 5.31
N GLU A 1018 -35.99 -2.46 5.41
CA GLU A 1018 -35.78 -3.33 6.57
C GLU A 1018 -35.50 -2.51 7.85
N LEU A 1019 -34.64 -1.51 7.77
CA LEU A 1019 -34.37 -0.58 8.89
C LEU A 1019 -35.60 0.27 9.26
N VAL A 1020 -36.35 0.73 8.25
CA VAL A 1020 -37.54 1.58 8.43
C VAL A 1020 -38.71 0.79 9.02
N ASP A 1021 -38.94 -0.44 8.58
CA ASP A 1021 -40.00 -1.30 9.11
C ASP A 1021 -39.79 -1.57 10.61
N TYR A 1022 -38.54 -1.77 11.05
CA TYR A 1022 -38.20 -1.90 12.47
C TYR A 1022 -38.43 -0.62 13.28
N LEU A 1023 -38.12 0.57 12.71
CA LEU A 1023 -38.28 1.86 13.39
C LEU A 1023 -39.74 2.24 13.70
N PHE A 1024 -40.71 1.56 13.10
CA PHE A 1024 -42.13 1.85 13.22
C PHE A 1024 -43.00 0.65 13.67
N ASP A 1025 -42.43 -0.50 14.07
CA ASP A 1025 -43.20 -1.61 14.68
C ASP A 1025 -43.61 -1.27 16.13
N GLU A 1026 -44.92 -1.15 16.35
CA GLU A 1026 -45.51 -0.83 17.65
C GLU A 1026 -45.39 -1.99 18.69
N ASN A 1027 -45.14 -3.23 18.25
CA ASN A 1027 -44.98 -4.38 19.17
C ASN A 1027 -43.64 -4.38 19.92
N SER A 1028 -42.67 -3.55 19.50
CA SER A 1028 -41.39 -3.36 20.20
C SER A 1028 -41.53 -2.69 21.58
N GLY A 1029 -42.70 -2.11 21.89
CA GLY A 1029 -42.97 -1.22 23.02
C GLY A 1029 -42.93 -1.81 24.44
N SER A 1030 -42.31 -2.96 24.69
CA SER A 1030 -42.20 -3.56 26.03
C SER A 1030 -40.76 -3.84 26.51
N VAL A 1031 -39.74 -3.33 25.83
CA VAL A 1031 -38.35 -3.34 26.33
C VAL A 1031 -38.07 -2.00 27.04
N SER A 1032 -37.59 -2.06 28.28
CA SER A 1032 -37.24 -0.87 29.07
C SER A 1032 -36.07 -0.09 28.48
N LYS A 1033 -35.91 1.19 28.87
CA LYS A 1033 -34.71 2.01 28.57
C LYS A 1033 -33.47 1.53 29.37
N SER A 1034 -33.07 0.27 29.16
CA SER A 1034 -31.84 -0.37 29.65
C SER A 1034 -31.34 -1.31 28.55
N ALA A 1035 -30.01 -1.42 28.41
CA ALA A 1035 -29.40 -2.09 27.25
C ALA A 1035 -29.88 -3.55 27.02
N PRO A 1036 -30.09 -3.99 25.77
CA PRO A 1036 -30.44 -5.38 25.45
C PRO A 1036 -29.39 -6.40 25.92
N ASP A 1037 -29.79 -7.66 26.13
CA ASP A 1037 -28.87 -8.74 26.52
C ASP A 1037 -27.82 -8.99 25.42
N PRO A 1038 -26.51 -8.86 25.73
CA PRO A 1038 -25.43 -9.00 24.75
C PRO A 1038 -25.23 -10.44 24.21
N ASN A 1039 -26.02 -11.43 24.63
CA ASN A 1039 -25.89 -12.83 24.19
C ASN A 1039 -26.93 -13.29 23.16
N ILE A 1040 -27.97 -12.52 22.84
CA ILE A 1040 -29.01 -12.93 21.88
C ILE A 1040 -28.42 -13.24 20.49
N PHE A 1041 -27.39 -12.50 20.07
CA PHE A 1041 -26.71 -12.67 18.78
C PHE A 1041 -25.81 -13.93 18.65
N ARG A 1042 -25.83 -14.86 19.62
CA ARG A 1042 -24.94 -16.04 19.62
C ARG A 1042 -25.57 -17.36 19.15
N THR A 1043 -26.84 -17.36 18.75
CA THR A 1043 -27.59 -18.61 18.45
C THR A 1043 -28.29 -18.64 17.09
N LEU A 1044 -27.62 -18.16 16.03
CA LEU A 1044 -27.98 -18.44 14.63
C LEU A 1044 -26.82 -19.14 13.89
N PRO A 1045 -27.09 -19.97 12.84
CA PRO A 1045 -26.05 -20.72 12.15
C PRO A 1045 -25.09 -19.85 11.34
N ALA A 1046 -23.81 -20.22 11.30
CA ALA A 1046 -22.78 -19.52 10.51
C ALA A 1046 -22.97 -19.61 8.98
N ASP A 1047 -23.87 -20.52 8.56
CA ASP A 1047 -24.18 -20.92 7.19
C ASP A 1047 -24.71 -19.78 6.31
N TRP A 1048 -25.14 -18.66 6.92
CA TRP A 1048 -25.66 -17.47 6.24
C TRP A 1048 -24.59 -16.43 5.88
N CYS A 1049 -23.30 -16.66 6.18
CA CYS A 1049 -22.19 -15.83 5.68
C CYS A 1049 -21.82 -16.12 4.20
N ILE A 1050 -22.75 -16.62 3.38
CA ILE A 1050 -22.51 -16.99 1.99
C ILE A 1050 -23.40 -16.14 1.06
N ASN A 1051 -22.76 -15.35 0.19
CA ASN A 1051 -23.35 -14.68 -0.98
C ASN A 1051 -24.43 -13.60 -0.75
N ILE A 1052 -24.37 -12.83 0.34
CA ILE A 1052 -24.70 -11.40 0.20
C ILE A 1052 -23.53 -10.75 -0.58
N SER A 1053 -23.63 -10.74 -1.91
CA SER A 1053 -22.82 -9.85 -2.73
C SER A 1053 -23.12 -8.41 -2.29
N PRO A 1054 -22.16 -7.64 -1.76
CA PRO A 1054 -22.44 -6.30 -1.24
C PRO A 1054 -22.64 -5.29 -2.38
N MET A 1055 -22.79 -4.00 -2.06
CA MET A 1055 -23.07 -2.96 -3.06
C MET A 1055 -21.96 -2.88 -4.12
N ASP A 1056 -22.34 -2.85 -5.39
CA ASP A 1056 -21.38 -2.88 -6.50
C ASP A 1056 -21.05 -1.46 -6.99
N PHE A 1057 -20.20 -0.74 -6.25
CA PHE A 1057 -19.59 0.49 -6.77
C PHE A 1057 -18.36 0.21 -7.65
N SER A 1058 -18.08 -1.05 -8.08
CA SER A 1058 -16.99 -1.33 -9.02
C SER A 1058 -17.21 -0.67 -10.40
N LEU A 1059 -18.45 -0.25 -10.68
CA LEU A 1059 -18.81 0.67 -11.76
C LEU A 1059 -18.01 2.00 -11.74
N TRP A 1060 -17.40 2.37 -10.61
CA TRP A 1060 -16.68 3.63 -10.37
C TRP A 1060 -15.18 3.42 -10.11
N ASP A 1061 -14.78 2.21 -9.69
CA ASP A 1061 -13.37 1.84 -9.55
C ASP A 1061 -13.08 0.37 -9.88
N ILE A 1062 -12.19 0.16 -10.86
CA ILE A 1062 -11.39 -1.05 -11.03
C ILE A 1062 -9.99 -0.60 -11.39
N SER A 1063 -9.09 -0.63 -10.41
CA SER A 1063 -7.64 -0.47 -10.59
C SER A 1063 -7.00 -1.73 -11.20
N GLY A 1064 -7.50 -2.12 -12.37
CA GLY A 1064 -7.02 -3.25 -13.16
C GLY A 1064 -5.70 -2.95 -13.90
N PRO A 1065 -4.91 -3.98 -14.24
CA PRO A 1065 -3.60 -3.79 -14.87
C PRO A 1065 -3.71 -3.26 -16.31
N PRO A 1066 -2.78 -2.39 -16.76
CA PRO A 1066 -2.74 -1.93 -18.14
C PRO A 1066 -2.06 -2.97 -19.05
N GLU A 1067 -2.83 -3.79 -19.75
CA GLU A 1067 -2.37 -4.47 -20.95
C GLU A 1067 -2.76 -3.67 -22.21
N LEU A 1068 -1.87 -3.64 -23.21
CA LEU A 1068 -1.88 -2.66 -24.30
C LEU A 1068 -2.79 -3.09 -25.47
N ALA A 1069 -3.22 -2.10 -26.26
CA ALA A 1069 -3.39 -2.31 -27.70
C ALA A 1069 -1.99 -2.23 -28.35
N THR A 1070 -1.59 -3.13 -29.26
CA THR A 1070 -2.30 -3.42 -30.51
C THR A 1070 -1.93 -4.78 -31.12
N PHE A 1071 -2.87 -5.35 -31.88
CA PHE A 1071 -2.68 -6.22 -33.05
C PHE A 1071 -1.58 -7.31 -33.04
N ASN A 1072 -2.02 -8.57 -33.07
CA ASN A 1072 -2.14 -9.23 -34.38
C ASN A 1072 -3.18 -10.37 -34.35
N ALA A 1073 -3.56 -10.89 -35.52
CA ALA A 1073 -4.55 -11.95 -35.70
C ALA A 1073 -4.02 -13.06 -36.62
N ILE A 1074 -4.60 -14.27 -36.54
CA ILE A 1074 -4.89 -15.25 -37.63
C ILE A 1074 -5.15 -16.65 -37.02
N SER A 1075 -6.12 -17.39 -37.59
CA SER A 1075 -6.50 -18.81 -37.32
C SER A 1075 -6.96 -19.16 -35.89
N ASN A 1076 -8.15 -19.73 -35.62
CA ASN A 1076 -8.91 -20.89 -36.15
C ASN A 1076 -8.60 -22.24 -35.47
N ALA A 1077 -9.68 -22.95 -35.11
CA ALA A 1077 -9.74 -24.35 -34.67
C ALA A 1077 -9.11 -24.67 -33.28
N GLN A 1078 -9.55 -25.66 -32.49
CA GLN A 1078 -10.78 -26.49 -32.48
C GLN A 1078 -10.95 -27.17 -31.08
N LEU A 1079 -12.13 -27.78 -30.82
CA LEU A 1079 -12.38 -28.94 -29.93
C LEU A 1079 -11.78 -28.92 -28.48
N SER A 1080 -12.50 -28.74 -27.35
CA SER A 1080 -13.70 -29.39 -26.76
C SER A 1080 -13.42 -30.56 -25.79
N ILE A 1081 -14.34 -30.79 -24.80
CA ILE A 1081 -14.60 -32.07 -24.06
C ILE A 1081 -13.51 -32.47 -23.01
N ARG A 1082 -13.78 -32.97 -21.77
CA ARG A 1082 -14.95 -33.20 -20.87
C ARG A 1082 -14.45 -33.22 -19.39
N ARG A 1083 -15.15 -32.68 -18.38
CA ARG A 1083 -16.14 -33.30 -17.43
C ARG A 1083 -15.74 -34.60 -16.67
N GLY A 1084 -15.88 -34.56 -15.32
CA GLY A 1084 -15.97 -35.68 -14.36
C GLY A 1084 -15.54 -35.22 -12.95
N LEU A 1085 -16.40 -35.04 -11.92
CA LEU A 1085 -17.17 -36.02 -11.08
C LEU A 1085 -16.26 -36.88 -10.16
N ALA A 1086 -16.57 -37.15 -8.87
CA ALA A 1086 -17.53 -36.59 -7.89
C ALA A 1086 -17.29 -37.21 -6.48
N GLY A 1087 -17.94 -36.71 -5.41
CA GLY A 1087 -18.35 -37.56 -4.26
C GLY A 1087 -17.79 -37.22 -2.84
N PRO A 1088 -18.58 -37.35 -1.75
CA PRO A 1088 -18.18 -37.00 -0.37
C PRO A 1088 -18.42 -38.11 0.70
N GLN A 1089 -18.07 -37.87 1.98
CA GLN A 1089 -18.82 -38.39 3.15
C GLN A 1089 -18.53 -37.63 4.48
N GLU A 1090 -19.29 -37.94 5.55
CA GLU A 1090 -19.42 -37.18 6.82
C GLU A 1090 -18.93 -37.94 8.06
N CYS A 1091 -18.69 -37.27 9.22
CA CYS A 1091 -19.46 -37.50 10.47
C CYS A 1091 -19.01 -36.74 11.76
N LYS A 1092 -20.03 -36.42 12.58
CA LYS A 1092 -20.19 -36.19 14.04
C LYS A 1092 -19.05 -36.71 14.98
N GLY A 1093 -18.75 -36.18 16.18
CA GLY A 1093 -19.30 -35.11 17.05
C GLY A 1093 -19.60 -35.59 18.50
N TRP A 1094 -19.41 -34.81 19.60
CA TRP A 1094 -20.01 -34.98 20.97
C TRP A 1094 -19.64 -33.86 22.02
N ARG A 1095 -20.23 -33.91 23.24
CA ARG A 1095 -20.19 -32.95 24.41
C ARG A 1095 -20.73 -33.69 25.69
N PRO A 1096 -20.94 -33.11 26.92
CA PRO A 1096 -20.40 -31.96 27.70
C PRO A 1096 -20.09 -32.31 29.21
N THR A 1097 -20.03 -31.32 30.15
CA THR A 1097 -20.42 -31.30 31.63
C THR A 1097 -19.46 -30.39 32.47
N ILE A 1098 -19.78 -29.15 32.92
CA ILE A 1098 -20.56 -28.60 34.09
C ILE A 1098 -19.88 -28.70 35.50
N LEU A 1099 -19.61 -27.55 36.19
CA LEU A 1099 -20.10 -27.14 37.54
C LEU A 1099 -19.45 -25.82 38.12
N HIS A 1100 -20.28 -24.92 38.71
CA HIS A 1100 -20.17 -24.01 39.91
C HIS A 1100 -18.82 -23.55 40.56
N GLN A 1101 -18.65 -22.51 41.43
CA GLN A 1101 -19.45 -21.45 42.18
C GLN A 1101 -18.43 -20.42 42.80
N LYS A 1102 -18.68 -19.24 43.47
CA LYS A 1102 -19.80 -18.26 43.71
C LYS A 1102 -19.27 -16.97 44.46
N PHE A 1103 -20.01 -15.84 44.42
CA PHE A 1103 -20.14 -14.76 45.48
C PHE A 1103 -18.91 -13.88 45.89
N VAL A 1104 -19.01 -12.63 46.42
CA VAL A 1104 -20.07 -11.57 46.45
C VAL A 1104 -19.48 -10.16 46.85
N SER A 1105 -20.26 -9.07 46.70
CA SER A 1105 -20.12 -7.62 47.08
C SER A 1105 -18.94 -7.09 47.95
N GLY A 1106 -18.54 -5.79 47.91
CA GLY A 1106 -19.07 -4.57 47.26
C GLY A 1106 -18.98 -3.32 48.18
N GLY A 1107 -19.09 -2.08 47.66
CA GLY A 1107 -19.20 -0.86 48.50
C GLY A 1107 -18.58 0.45 47.94
N MET A 1108 -19.34 1.54 47.99
CA MET A 1108 -19.05 2.97 47.65
C MET A 1108 -19.81 3.84 48.69
N PRO A 1109 -19.86 5.19 48.65
CA PRO A 1109 -19.05 6.25 48.01
C PRO A 1109 -18.48 7.25 49.10
N THR A 1110 -17.88 8.44 48.88
CA THR A 1110 -18.47 9.72 48.42
C THR A 1110 -17.44 10.86 48.21
N GLU A 1111 -17.77 11.73 47.25
CA GLU A 1111 -17.33 13.13 46.98
C GLU A 1111 -17.60 14.12 48.17
N PRO A 1112 -17.35 15.48 48.12
CA PRO A 1112 -17.28 16.39 46.94
C PRO A 1112 -16.30 17.62 46.94
N ARG A 1113 -16.05 18.18 45.74
CA ARG A 1113 -15.93 19.64 45.38
C ARG A 1113 -14.83 20.55 46.02
N ALA A 1114 -14.40 21.69 45.44
CA ALA A 1114 -14.45 22.24 44.05
C ALA A 1114 -13.63 23.55 43.92
N ARG A 1115 -13.17 23.89 42.69
CA ARG A 1115 -12.83 25.24 42.10
C ARG A 1115 -11.90 26.21 42.88
N GLY A 1116 -10.95 26.92 42.25
CA GLY A 1116 -10.48 26.94 40.85
C GLY A 1116 -9.92 28.33 40.43
N VAL A 1117 -9.31 28.40 39.23
CA VAL A 1117 -8.92 29.62 38.47
C VAL A 1117 -7.77 30.49 39.05
N GLY A 1118 -6.77 30.83 38.23
CA GLY A 1118 -5.80 31.91 38.55
C GLY A 1118 -4.36 31.76 38.00
N SER A 1119 -4.16 31.97 36.70
CA SER A 1119 -2.84 32.28 36.08
C SER A 1119 -2.75 33.80 35.81
N PRO A 1120 -1.60 34.42 35.41
CA PRO A 1120 -0.35 33.83 34.90
C PRO A 1120 0.98 34.54 35.31
N PHE A 1121 2.10 34.14 34.66
CA PHE A 1121 3.32 34.91 34.35
C PHE A 1121 4.20 35.53 35.46
N VAL A 1122 5.43 35.00 35.62
CA VAL A 1122 6.75 35.61 35.28
C VAL A 1122 7.88 34.73 35.86
N GLU A 1123 9.08 34.78 35.26
CA GLU A 1123 10.22 33.90 35.55
C GLU A 1123 11.18 34.38 36.67
N ALA A 1124 12.11 33.49 37.03
CA ALA A 1124 13.49 33.78 37.46
C ALA A 1124 13.80 34.28 38.90
N SER A 1125 14.09 33.28 39.76
CA SER A 1125 15.43 33.06 40.36
C SER A 1125 15.76 33.49 41.81
N GLN A 1126 16.83 32.86 42.32
CA GLN A 1126 17.65 33.13 43.52
C GLN A 1126 17.23 32.60 44.92
N SER A 1127 17.81 31.42 45.23
CA SER A 1127 18.63 31.10 46.42
C SER A 1127 18.07 31.01 47.86
N HIS A 1128 18.07 29.76 48.35
CA HIS A 1128 18.65 29.25 49.62
C HIS A 1128 18.15 29.68 51.03
N GLY A 1129 17.95 28.66 51.86
CA GLY A 1129 17.90 28.70 53.34
C GLY A 1129 16.78 27.80 53.91
N GLY A 1130 17.00 26.88 54.86
CA GLY A 1130 18.24 26.39 55.47
C GLY A 1130 17.99 25.49 56.69
N ALA A 1131 19.01 24.71 57.10
CA ALA A 1131 19.06 23.83 58.30
C ALA A 1131 18.12 22.59 58.34
N GLY A 1132 18.48 21.49 59.02
CA GLY A 1132 19.76 21.17 59.67
C GLY A 1132 19.77 19.84 60.47
N ALA A 1133 20.89 19.60 61.19
CA ALA A 1133 21.22 18.49 62.12
C ALA A 1133 21.69 17.13 61.53
N GLY A 1134 22.89 16.71 61.96
CA GLY A 1134 23.40 15.32 61.98
C GLY A 1134 23.31 14.74 63.41
N PRO A 1135 24.28 13.95 63.96
CA PRO A 1135 25.72 13.87 63.59
C PRO A 1135 26.40 12.46 63.70
N LEU A 1136 27.76 12.43 63.56
CA LEU A 1136 28.75 11.38 63.95
C LEU A 1136 28.88 10.08 63.10
N GLN A 1137 30.04 9.42 63.00
CA GLN A 1137 31.43 9.90 62.75
C GLN A 1137 32.42 8.75 62.36
N ILE A 1138 33.17 8.94 61.26
CA ILE A 1138 34.61 8.63 61.01
C ILE A 1138 35.31 7.42 61.68
N LEU A 1139 35.90 6.51 60.86
CA LEU A 1139 37.36 6.23 60.84
C LEU A 1139 37.83 5.41 59.62
N THR A 1140 39.16 5.35 59.40
CA THR A 1140 39.84 4.95 58.15
C THR A 1140 40.93 3.88 58.36
N GLN A 1141 41.31 3.13 57.30
CA GLN A 1141 42.72 3.02 56.86
C GLN A 1141 42.90 2.26 55.51
N VAL A 1142 44.16 2.08 55.08
CA VAL A 1142 44.63 1.77 53.71
C VAL A 1142 45.82 0.80 53.76
N TRP A 1143 46.09 0.07 52.66
CA TRP A 1143 47.34 -0.61 52.17
C TRP A 1143 46.93 -1.96 51.50
N PHE A 1144 47.65 -2.56 50.53
CA PHE A 1144 49.00 -2.32 49.99
C PHE A 1144 49.05 -2.66 48.46
N SER A 1145 50.25 -2.76 47.86
CA SER A 1145 50.44 -2.81 46.39
C SER A 1145 51.46 -3.85 45.90
N GLY A 1146 51.09 -4.59 44.84
CA GLY A 1146 51.94 -4.94 43.66
C GLY A 1146 53.20 -5.82 43.78
N ALA A 1147 53.26 -6.90 42.99
CA ALA A 1147 54.49 -7.55 42.52
C ALA A 1147 54.27 -8.33 41.20
N ARG A 1148 55.34 -8.56 40.41
CA ARG A 1148 55.46 -9.52 39.27
C ARG A 1148 56.74 -10.34 39.46
N PRO A 1149 56.86 -11.57 38.91
CA PRO A 1149 57.62 -11.72 37.65
C PRO A 1149 57.05 -12.80 36.68
N SER A 1150 57.91 -13.44 35.87
CA SER A 1150 57.63 -13.99 34.52
C SER A 1150 57.81 -15.55 34.40
N PRO A 1151 57.60 -16.21 33.23
CA PRO A 1151 57.39 -17.67 33.09
C PRO A 1151 58.68 -18.47 32.75
N PRO A 1152 58.60 -19.80 32.49
CA PRO A 1152 58.46 -20.31 31.10
C PRO A 1152 57.69 -21.66 30.94
N GLY A 1153 57.45 -22.12 29.69
CA GLY A 1153 57.37 -23.58 29.40
C GLY A 1153 56.19 -24.17 28.58
N LEU A 1154 56.26 -24.05 27.24
CA LEU A 1154 55.91 -25.04 26.20
C LEU A 1154 54.73 -26.05 26.27
N ALA A 1155 54.02 -26.12 25.13
CA ALA A 1155 53.56 -27.32 24.40
C ALA A 1155 52.22 -28.04 24.72
N SER A 1156 51.24 -27.81 23.82
CA SER A 1156 50.32 -28.80 23.18
C SER A 1156 49.67 -29.94 23.98
N LEU A 1157 48.32 -29.98 23.94
CA LEU A 1157 47.55 -31.07 23.31
C LEU A 1157 46.02 -30.78 23.38
N GLU A 1158 45.41 -30.42 22.25
CA GLU A 1158 43.97 -30.61 22.01
C GLU A 1158 43.81 -31.57 20.82
N ALA A 1159 43.39 -32.80 21.10
CA ALA A 1159 43.08 -33.82 20.11
C ALA A 1159 42.14 -34.87 20.72
N MET A 1160 41.08 -35.22 19.97
CA MET A 1160 40.07 -36.24 20.31
C MET A 1160 39.20 -35.85 21.54
N SER A 1161 37.87 -36.00 21.52
CA SER A 1161 37.14 -37.16 21.00
C SER A 1161 35.80 -36.82 20.32
N GLU A 1162 35.82 -36.74 18.98
CA GLU A 1162 34.74 -37.37 18.20
C GLU A 1162 35.08 -38.87 18.07
N SER A 1163 34.24 -39.75 18.62
CA SER A 1163 34.35 -41.19 18.37
C SER A 1163 33.10 -41.94 18.85
N LEU A 1164 32.07 -42.08 17.99
CA LEU A 1164 31.08 -43.18 18.00
C LEU A 1164 30.05 -42.98 16.87
N PHE A 1165 30.37 -43.40 15.64
CA PHE A 1165 29.81 -44.62 15.06
C PHE A 1165 30.54 -44.94 13.74
N VAL A 1166 30.75 -46.22 13.47
CA VAL A 1166 31.63 -46.72 12.38
C VAL A 1166 30.79 -47.26 11.22
N GLU A 1167 31.38 -47.26 10.03
CA GLU A 1167 30.81 -47.83 8.80
C GLU A 1167 30.42 -49.31 8.94
N ALA A 1168 29.34 -49.69 8.26
CA ALA A 1168 29.12 -51.07 7.82
C ALA A 1168 28.24 -51.07 6.56
N SER A 1169 28.87 -51.15 5.38
CA SER A 1169 28.19 -51.60 4.16
C SER A 1169 29.02 -52.70 3.51
N GLN A 1170 28.40 -53.86 3.28
CA GLN A 1170 28.99 -55.02 2.61
C GLN A 1170 27.90 -55.76 1.85
N SER A 1171 28.31 -56.38 0.74
CA SER A 1171 27.48 -57.16 -0.19
C SER A 1171 26.44 -56.33 -0.99
N HIS A 1172 26.14 -56.62 -2.26
CA HIS A 1172 26.59 -57.72 -3.12
C HIS A 1172 26.98 -57.20 -4.52
N GLU A 1173 28.09 -57.71 -5.07
CA GLU A 1173 28.25 -57.83 -6.52
C GLU A 1173 27.89 -59.25 -6.98
N SER A 1174 27.20 -59.33 -8.12
CA SER A 1174 27.25 -60.44 -9.07
C SER A 1174 26.68 -59.93 -10.41
N ALA A 1175 27.20 -60.27 -11.59
CA ALA A 1175 28.23 -61.26 -11.90
C ALA A 1175 29.04 -60.89 -13.16
N GLY A 1176 30.16 -61.58 -13.37
CA GLY A 1176 30.74 -61.82 -14.70
C GLY A 1176 31.56 -60.67 -15.30
N GLY A 1177 32.79 -60.48 -14.85
CA GLY A 1177 33.76 -59.61 -15.53
C GLY A 1177 34.46 -60.29 -16.70
N CYS A 1178 34.88 -59.50 -17.69
CA CYS A 1178 36.06 -59.75 -18.53
C CYS A 1178 36.63 -58.42 -19.03
N THR A 1179 37.95 -58.29 -18.96
CA THR A 1179 38.74 -57.14 -19.45
C THR A 1179 39.61 -57.59 -20.65
N PRO A 1180 40.58 -56.80 -21.18
CA PRO A 1180 40.30 -55.63 -22.02
C PRO A 1180 41.15 -55.59 -23.32
N ALA A 1181 40.77 -54.76 -24.31
CA ALA A 1181 41.69 -54.35 -25.40
C ALA A 1181 41.19 -53.12 -26.22
N ILE A 1182 42.00 -52.40 -27.02
CA ILE A 1182 43.31 -51.73 -26.78
C ILE A 1182 43.72 -50.89 -28.03
N LEU A 1183 44.36 -49.70 -27.85
CA LEU A 1183 45.05 -48.84 -28.88
C LEU A 1183 44.17 -48.18 -29.99
N ARG A 1184 44.27 -46.87 -30.29
CA ARG A 1184 45.25 -46.07 -31.12
C ARG A 1184 45.22 -46.40 -32.64
N MET A 1185 45.57 -45.52 -33.61
CA MET A 1185 46.17 -44.16 -33.70
C MET A 1185 45.70 -43.51 -35.06
N ILE A 1186 45.83 -42.23 -35.44
CA ILE A 1186 46.97 -41.33 -35.80
C ILE A 1186 46.35 -39.90 -35.98
N SER A 1187 46.90 -38.69 -35.73
CA SER A 1187 48.20 -38.12 -35.27
C SER A 1187 49.16 -37.42 -36.30
N ALA A 1188 48.79 -36.24 -36.85
CA ALA A 1188 49.71 -35.18 -37.36
C ALA A 1188 48.99 -33.79 -37.34
N ALA A 1189 49.43 -32.66 -36.77
CA ALA A 1189 50.76 -32.06 -36.45
C ALA A 1189 51.42 -31.29 -37.61
N PRO A 1190 52.18 -30.18 -37.38
CA PRO A 1190 52.17 -29.21 -36.25
C PRO A 1190 52.42 -27.71 -36.66
N GLU A 1191 52.61 -26.83 -35.66
CA GLU A 1191 53.38 -25.54 -35.65
C GLU A 1191 52.97 -24.40 -36.63
N ASP A 1192 52.88 -23.12 -36.24
CA ASP A 1192 53.16 -22.42 -34.95
C ASP A 1192 51.94 -22.22 -34.03
#